data_AF-A0A9X9WKU9-F1
#
_entry.id   AF-A0A9X9WKU9-F1
#
_cell.length_a   1.000
_cell.length_b   1.000
_cell.length_c   1.000
_cell.angle_alpha   90.00
_cell.angle_beta   90.00
_cell.angle_gamma   90.00
#
_symmetry.space_group_name_H-M   'P 1'
#
loop_
_entity.id
_entity.type
_entity.pdbx_description
1 polymer ?
#
loop_
_entity_poly.entity_id
_entity_poly.type
_entity_poly.pdbx_seq_one_letter_code
_entity_poly.pdbx_strand_id
1 'polypeptide(L)'
;MPTADNPSRPMTAVPPRLAAGHARRAVLTAALMGFSLIAIWTVAVLLVNQATRSASEKAIAQAEVAARVLEQFVLRTVEGVESSLALLRARRLLEASGDTAAAEQVGQRLAEVTVFGRFGLRRISDVAPDGATRWSLPPGADGAAMSSGVVPHLAEPLPGPGLFVGTPRRDPATGHWSVLISRPIEDESGAIIGTAEVVIDPLAFSADLAQMSPGVLDLMFVMRRDGTYLARSDAAERALGEEAAAGRRLLIAAEGSGGGSFRDMSPIDGRDRFFALRPVPGTPLVVAAGVDATTALAPVRDVLVLSPVTALLTSALVVLMALFGRRRHERLHTLAQLQQARLAEAAAAAARAEIEALLAGLPIAVYRARITHVRGLEVTYASAAMAELAEANAAIAGTGFLATLLEGRDATVEYEVVRPGRPSIWLREGARVVATRPDGVEVVGYRADITTERQFATQAAEASKLATLGEMATGLAHELNQPVTAMALGADNAADALEAEGASGIAEAVETLRRVAGQASRAQAIIDHLRVFGRRDPGPLGPVEVERAVDGALVLAANALRSAGIVVERHIPPDLPAVQAQIVLLEQVLLNLFLNARDALVLRPQGTRRIVVSARTEHSGRVLLLVRDTGGGVPAEVIDRVFEPFYTTKPVGQGTGLGLALCHGMMAALGGSIRVSNVDGGAEFVLDLAPVAAVSAPAEEAGHLV
;
A
#
# COMPACT_ATOMS: atom_id res chain seq x y z
N MET A 1 44.62 12.36 -2.35
CA MET A 1 44.32 11.39 -1.27
C MET A 1 42.83 11.44 -0.96
N PRO A 2 42.08 10.41 -1.35
CA PRO A 2 41.02 9.87 -0.52
C PRO A 2 41.30 8.38 -0.25
N THR A 3 41.23 8.00 1.01
CA THR A 3 41.53 6.67 1.53
C THR A 3 40.37 5.71 1.30
N ALA A 4 40.76 4.55 0.79
CA ALA A 4 40.05 3.28 0.62
C ALA A 4 38.84 3.04 1.54
N ASP A 5 37.72 2.75 0.88
CA ASP A 5 36.56 2.07 1.41
C ASP A 5 36.92 0.58 1.65
N ASN A 6 36.54 0.06 2.82
CA ASN A 6 36.86 -1.27 3.32
C ASN A 6 35.71 -2.25 2.99
N PRO A 7 35.90 -3.28 2.12
CA PRO A 7 34.86 -4.26 1.84
C PRO A 7 35.09 -5.52 2.70
N SER A 8 34.78 -5.43 3.99
CA SER A 8 34.65 -6.61 4.86
C SER A 8 33.54 -6.38 5.89
N ARG A 9 32.30 -6.36 5.42
CA ARG A 9 31.12 -6.52 6.28
C ARG A 9 30.32 -7.75 5.85
N PRO A 10 30.12 -8.74 6.73
CA PRO A 10 29.15 -9.79 6.46
C PRO A 10 27.73 -9.20 6.43
N MET A 11 27.06 -9.31 5.28
CA MET A 11 25.59 -9.40 5.18
C MET A 11 25.17 -10.64 5.98
N THR A 12 24.27 -10.65 6.96
CA THR A 12 23.29 -9.68 7.46
C THR A 12 22.99 -10.05 8.92
N ALA A 13 23.49 -9.29 9.90
CA ALA A 13 22.79 -9.17 11.17
C ALA A 13 21.61 -8.22 10.92
N VAL A 14 20.38 -8.70 11.13
CA VAL A 14 19.17 -7.87 11.10
C VAL A 14 19.42 -6.62 11.96
N PRO A 15 19.22 -5.39 11.44
CA PRO A 15 19.51 -4.20 12.22
C PRO A 15 18.67 -4.20 13.52
N PRO A 16 19.25 -3.82 14.68
CA PRO A 16 18.58 -3.92 15.99
C PRO A 16 17.25 -3.16 16.06
N ARG A 17 17.01 -2.21 15.15
CA ARG A 17 15.74 -1.48 15.00
C ARG A 17 14.56 -2.36 14.54
N LEU A 18 14.79 -3.42 13.76
CA LEU A 18 13.73 -4.35 13.31
C LEU A 18 13.37 -5.40 14.38
N ALA A 19 14.35 -5.88 15.13
CA ALA A 19 14.12 -6.77 16.28
C ALA A 19 13.35 -6.07 17.40
N ALA A 20 13.66 -4.80 17.66
CA ALA A 20 12.93 -3.95 18.60
C ALA A 20 11.46 -3.71 18.18
N GLY A 21 11.19 -3.62 16.87
CA GLY A 21 9.83 -3.47 16.34
C GLY A 21 8.95 -4.71 16.54
N HIS A 22 9.49 -5.90 16.29
CA HIS A 22 8.79 -7.17 16.53
C HIS A 22 8.56 -7.42 18.03
N ALA A 23 9.57 -7.15 18.87
CA ALA A 23 9.44 -7.24 20.32
C ALA A 23 8.37 -6.27 20.86
N ARG A 24 8.37 -5.01 20.40
CA ARG A 24 7.33 -4.02 20.77
C ARG A 24 5.93 -4.45 20.35
N ARG A 25 5.75 -4.99 19.14
CA ARG A 25 4.45 -5.48 18.67
C ARG A 25 3.97 -6.69 19.46
N ALA A 26 4.86 -7.63 19.77
CA ALA A 26 4.53 -8.80 20.59
C ALA A 26 4.11 -8.40 22.02
N VAL A 27 4.84 -7.47 22.63
CA VAL A 27 4.51 -6.90 23.95
C VAL A 27 3.16 -6.18 23.90
N LEU A 28 2.91 -5.38 22.86
CA LEU A 28 1.63 -4.68 22.69
C LEU A 28 0.46 -5.66 22.55
N THR A 29 0.59 -6.71 21.73
CA THR A 29 -0.45 -7.73 21.57
C THR A 29 -0.72 -8.51 22.85
N ALA A 30 0.33 -8.85 23.61
CA ALA A 30 0.19 -9.53 24.89
C ALA A 30 -0.47 -8.63 25.94
N ALA A 31 -0.11 -7.34 25.97
CA ALA A 31 -0.74 -6.36 26.85
C ALA A 31 -2.22 -6.15 26.52
N LEU A 32 -2.57 -6.05 25.23
CA LEU A 32 -3.96 -5.89 24.78
C LEU A 32 -4.81 -7.12 25.11
N MET A 33 -4.24 -8.31 24.95
CA MET A 33 -4.85 -9.58 25.36
C MET A 33 -5.08 -9.60 26.89
N GLY A 34 -4.05 -9.26 27.67
CA GLY A 34 -4.15 -9.19 29.13
C GLY A 34 -5.24 -8.23 29.60
N PHE A 35 -5.30 -7.04 29.01
CA PHE A 35 -6.35 -6.05 29.31
C PHE A 35 -7.75 -6.58 28.96
N SER A 36 -7.89 -7.23 27.80
CA SER A 36 -9.17 -7.83 27.38
C SER A 36 -9.64 -8.92 28.34
N LEU A 37 -8.73 -9.77 28.81
CA LEU A 37 -9.04 -10.81 29.79
C LEU A 37 -9.49 -10.21 31.14
N ILE A 38 -8.77 -9.21 31.64
CA ILE A 38 -9.15 -8.51 32.88
C ILE A 38 -10.52 -7.86 32.73
N ALA A 39 -10.79 -7.20 31.59
CA ALA A 39 -12.07 -6.55 31.33
C ALA A 39 -13.23 -7.56 31.30
N ILE A 40 -13.05 -8.71 30.64
CA ILE A 40 -14.05 -9.79 30.57
C ILE A 40 -14.44 -10.26 31.99
N TRP A 41 -13.45 -10.56 32.83
CA TRP A 41 -13.71 -11.02 34.20
C TRP A 41 -14.30 -9.94 35.09
N THR A 42 -13.88 -8.69 34.89
CA THR A 42 -14.43 -7.54 35.61
C THR A 42 -15.91 -7.35 35.29
N VAL A 43 -16.30 -7.46 34.02
CA VAL A 43 -17.71 -7.42 33.60
C VAL A 43 -18.50 -8.56 34.22
N ALA A 44 -17.97 -9.78 34.23
CA ALA A 44 -18.64 -10.92 34.86
C ALA A 44 -18.91 -10.69 36.35
N VAL A 45 -17.94 -10.15 37.09
CA VAL A 45 -18.10 -9.81 38.52
C VAL A 45 -19.12 -8.68 38.70
N LEU A 46 -19.07 -7.64 37.85
CA LEU A 46 -20.03 -6.54 37.90
C LEU A 46 -21.47 -7.01 37.67
N LEU A 47 -21.70 -7.92 36.72
CA LEU A 47 -23.02 -8.49 36.45
C LEU A 47 -23.58 -9.26 37.64
N VAL A 48 -22.75 -10.09 38.30
CA VAL A 48 -23.15 -10.83 39.50
C VAL A 48 -23.49 -9.85 40.65
N ASN A 49 -22.65 -8.85 40.87
CA ASN A 49 -22.87 -7.84 41.89
C ASN A 49 -24.15 -7.03 41.63
N GLN A 50 -24.38 -6.62 40.38
CA GLN A 50 -25.57 -5.89 39.97
C GLN A 50 -26.84 -6.74 40.13
N ALA A 51 -26.80 -8.02 39.75
CA ALA A 51 -27.92 -8.94 39.92
C ALA A 51 -28.24 -9.15 41.41
N THR A 52 -27.21 -9.35 42.24
CA THR A 52 -27.35 -9.52 43.69
C THR A 52 -27.98 -8.27 44.34
N ARG A 53 -27.48 -7.09 43.98
CA ARG A 53 -27.99 -5.82 44.49
C ARG A 53 -29.44 -5.59 44.09
N SER A 54 -29.77 -5.76 42.81
CA SER A 54 -31.14 -5.58 42.31
C SER A 54 -32.13 -6.55 42.96
N ALA A 55 -31.74 -7.82 43.14
CA ALA A 55 -32.58 -8.81 43.81
C ALA A 55 -32.81 -8.46 45.29
N SER A 56 -31.75 -8.02 45.99
CA SER A 56 -31.83 -7.60 47.39
C SER A 56 -32.71 -6.36 47.57
N GLU A 57 -32.55 -5.34 46.72
CA GLU A 57 -33.37 -4.13 46.72
C GLU A 57 -34.86 -4.44 46.48
N LYS A 58 -35.17 -5.36 45.56
CA LYS A 58 -36.55 -5.82 45.32
C LYS A 58 -37.13 -6.55 46.52
N ALA A 59 -36.37 -7.43 47.16
CA ALA A 59 -36.81 -8.17 48.34
C ALA A 59 -37.09 -7.25 49.52
N ILE A 60 -36.21 -6.27 49.76
CA ILE A 60 -36.41 -5.24 50.79
C ILE A 60 -37.66 -4.42 50.49
N ALA A 61 -37.84 -3.93 49.26
CA ALA A 61 -39.03 -3.17 48.88
C ALA A 61 -40.33 -3.96 49.08
N GLN A 62 -40.31 -5.27 48.78
CA GLN A 62 -41.45 -6.16 49.04
C GLN A 62 -41.74 -6.29 50.55
N ALA A 63 -40.71 -6.51 51.36
CA ALA A 63 -40.85 -6.57 52.81
C ALA A 63 -41.39 -5.24 53.38
N GLU A 64 -40.91 -4.09 52.90
CA GLU A 64 -41.38 -2.77 53.35
C GLU A 64 -42.85 -2.53 53.02
N VAL A 65 -43.28 -2.87 51.80
CA VAL A 65 -44.68 -2.75 51.39
C VAL A 65 -45.56 -3.65 52.26
N ALA A 66 -45.14 -4.88 52.51
CA ALA A 66 -45.84 -5.82 53.37
C ALA A 66 -45.95 -5.35 54.81
N ALA A 67 -44.84 -4.87 55.39
CA ALA A 67 -44.81 -4.33 56.74
C ALA A 67 -45.72 -3.09 56.86
N ARG A 68 -45.82 -2.26 55.82
CA ARG A 68 -46.74 -1.11 55.79
C ARG A 68 -48.21 -1.52 55.73
N VAL A 69 -48.54 -2.55 54.93
CA VAL A 69 -49.90 -3.12 54.90
C VAL A 69 -50.25 -3.72 56.27
N LEU A 70 -49.31 -4.44 56.88
CA LEU A 70 -49.49 -5.00 58.22
C LEU A 70 -49.65 -3.91 59.29
N GLU A 71 -48.86 -2.84 59.23
CA GLU A 71 -48.99 -1.69 60.12
C GLU A 71 -50.39 -1.10 60.05
N GLN A 72 -50.90 -0.85 58.84
CA GLN A 72 -52.26 -0.32 58.64
C GLN A 72 -53.34 -1.28 59.13
N PHE A 73 -53.15 -2.59 58.92
CA PHE A 73 -54.07 -3.61 59.40
C PHE A 73 -54.11 -3.66 60.94
N VAL A 74 -52.95 -3.71 61.60
CA VAL A 74 -52.85 -3.71 63.06
C VAL A 74 -53.38 -2.40 63.62
N LEU A 75 -53.07 -1.26 63.01
CA LEU A 75 -53.57 0.04 63.45
C LEU A 75 -55.11 0.10 63.40
N ARG A 76 -55.73 -0.31 62.29
CA ARG A 76 -57.21 -0.39 62.18
C ARG A 76 -57.82 -1.37 63.18
N THR A 77 -57.11 -2.48 63.46
CA THR A 77 -57.53 -3.45 64.47
C THR A 77 -57.52 -2.83 65.86
N VAL A 78 -56.44 -2.14 66.19
CA VAL A 78 -56.29 -1.44 67.46
C VAL A 78 -57.32 -0.32 67.59
N GLU A 79 -57.58 0.47 66.55
CA GLU A 79 -58.64 1.49 66.55
C GLU A 79 -60.03 0.89 66.82
N GLY A 80 -60.33 -0.29 66.26
CA GLY A 80 -61.55 -1.04 66.55
C GLY A 80 -61.63 -1.53 67.99
N VAL A 81 -60.52 -2.04 68.53
CA VAL A 81 -60.40 -2.45 69.95
C VAL A 81 -60.56 -1.23 70.86
N GLU A 82 -59.90 -0.11 70.55
CA GLU A 82 -60.02 1.13 71.31
C GLU A 82 -61.44 1.69 71.28
N SER A 83 -62.14 1.63 70.14
CA SER A 83 -63.54 2.04 70.03
C SER A 83 -64.43 1.17 70.94
N SER A 84 -64.15 -0.13 71.00
CA SER A 84 -64.88 -1.07 71.87
C SER A 84 -64.61 -0.79 73.35
N LEU A 85 -63.35 -0.51 73.72
CA LEU A 85 -62.96 -0.10 75.07
C LEU A 85 -63.57 1.25 75.47
N ALA A 86 -63.71 2.20 74.53
CA ALA A 86 -64.33 3.49 74.76
C ALA A 86 -65.84 3.38 75.01
N LEU A 87 -66.55 2.54 74.24
CA LEU A 87 -67.96 2.23 74.49
C LEU A 87 -68.15 1.55 75.85
N LEU A 88 -67.25 0.63 76.21
CA LEU A 88 -67.28 -0.03 77.52
C LEU A 88 -67.06 0.97 78.68
N ARG A 89 -66.13 1.92 78.51
CA ARG A 89 -65.94 3.04 79.45
C ARG A 89 -67.18 3.92 79.56
N ALA A 90 -67.78 4.30 78.44
CA ALA A 90 -69.00 5.11 78.41
C ALA A 90 -70.16 4.41 79.13
N ARG A 91 -70.32 3.10 78.90
CA ARG A 91 -71.27 2.26 79.64
C ARG A 91 -71.03 2.34 81.15
N ARG A 92 -69.79 2.17 81.61
CA ARG A 92 -69.44 2.19 83.03
C ARG A 92 -69.76 3.53 83.69
N LEU A 93 -69.45 4.63 83.01
CA LEU A 93 -69.76 5.98 83.51
C LEU A 93 -71.27 6.21 83.63
N LEU A 94 -72.06 5.74 82.67
CA LEU A 94 -73.53 5.78 82.74
C LEU A 94 -74.06 4.96 83.92
N GLU A 95 -73.57 3.73 84.12
CA GLU A 95 -73.93 2.91 85.29
C GLU A 95 -73.56 3.61 86.61
N ALA A 96 -72.37 4.22 86.69
CA ALA A 96 -71.92 4.94 87.89
C ALA A 96 -72.77 6.19 88.18
N SER A 97 -73.33 6.83 87.14
CA SER A 97 -74.25 7.98 87.27
C SER A 97 -75.71 7.58 87.61
N GLY A 98 -76.03 6.28 87.59
CA GLY A 98 -77.37 5.75 87.86
C GLY A 98 -78.27 5.57 86.62
N ASP A 99 -77.80 5.88 85.41
CA ASP A 99 -78.54 5.68 84.15
C ASP A 99 -78.31 4.26 83.59
N THR A 100 -78.97 3.29 84.21
CA THR A 100 -78.85 1.87 83.84
C THR A 100 -79.44 1.56 82.47
N ALA A 101 -80.47 2.30 82.04
CA ALA A 101 -81.11 2.12 80.74
C ALA A 101 -80.18 2.54 79.58
N ALA A 102 -79.51 3.68 79.70
CA ALA A 102 -78.53 4.12 78.71
C ALA A 102 -77.31 3.18 78.68
N ALA A 103 -76.85 2.71 79.83
CA ALA A 103 -75.77 1.72 79.92
C ALA A 103 -76.11 0.41 79.19
N GLU A 104 -77.37 -0.07 79.32
CA GLU A 104 -77.83 -1.27 78.62
C GLU A 104 -77.85 -1.09 77.10
N GLN A 105 -78.32 0.07 76.60
CA GLN A 105 -78.28 0.41 75.18
C GLN A 105 -76.84 0.43 74.62
N VAL A 106 -75.88 1.01 75.37
CA VAL A 106 -74.46 0.99 74.97
C VAL A 106 -73.92 -0.44 74.93
N GLY A 107 -74.33 -1.32 75.85
CA GLY A 107 -73.96 -2.73 75.84
C GLY A 107 -74.51 -3.50 74.63
N GLN A 108 -75.76 -3.26 74.25
CA GLN A 108 -76.36 -3.82 73.04
C GLN A 108 -75.60 -3.34 71.79
N ARG A 109 -75.29 -2.04 71.73
CA ARG A 109 -74.53 -1.47 70.62
C ARG A 109 -73.11 -2.03 70.52
N LEU A 110 -72.47 -2.25 71.66
CA LEU A 110 -71.16 -2.91 71.73
C LEU A 110 -71.27 -4.34 71.18
N ALA A 111 -72.33 -5.09 71.48
CA ALA A 111 -72.55 -6.42 70.92
C ALA A 111 -72.80 -6.45 69.41
N GLU A 112 -73.46 -5.42 68.86
CA GLU A 112 -73.67 -5.29 67.42
C GLU A 112 -72.39 -4.93 66.65
N VAL A 113 -71.54 -4.08 67.23
CA VAL A 113 -70.31 -3.57 66.58
C VAL A 113 -69.12 -4.53 66.78
N THR A 114 -69.16 -5.38 67.81
CA THR A 114 -68.09 -6.34 68.11
C THR A 114 -68.17 -7.56 67.20
N VAL A 115 -67.21 -7.71 66.29
CA VAL A 115 -67.08 -8.90 65.43
C VAL A 115 -66.15 -9.92 66.09
N PHE A 116 -66.72 -10.85 66.86
CA PHE A 116 -65.95 -11.94 67.47
C PHE A 116 -65.33 -12.88 66.42
N GLY A 117 -64.17 -13.43 66.73
CA GLY A 117 -63.41 -14.33 65.87
C GLY A 117 -62.52 -13.64 64.83
N ARG A 118 -62.81 -12.38 64.46
CA ARG A 118 -61.92 -11.58 63.60
C ARG A 118 -60.78 -11.02 64.45
N PHE A 119 -59.54 -11.10 63.98
CA PHE A 119 -58.34 -10.67 64.71
C PHE A 119 -58.11 -11.42 66.04
N GLY A 120 -58.71 -12.60 66.16
CA GLY A 120 -58.71 -13.38 67.40
C GLY A 120 -59.50 -12.76 68.54
N LEU A 121 -60.35 -11.76 68.32
CA LEU A 121 -61.15 -11.18 69.41
C LEU A 121 -62.07 -12.24 70.05
N ARG A 122 -61.89 -12.50 71.35
CA ARG A 122 -62.64 -13.54 72.08
C ARG A 122 -63.57 -13.00 73.16
N ARG A 123 -63.15 -11.96 73.88
CA ARG A 123 -63.91 -11.43 75.01
C ARG A 123 -63.68 -9.94 75.17
N ILE A 124 -64.74 -9.24 75.56
CA ILE A 124 -64.68 -7.87 76.08
C ILE A 124 -65.28 -7.88 77.49
N SER A 125 -64.63 -7.25 78.46
CA SER A 125 -65.08 -7.29 79.86
C SER A 125 -64.80 -5.99 80.62
N ASP A 126 -65.76 -5.58 81.45
CA ASP A 126 -65.59 -4.55 82.48
C ASP A 126 -65.21 -5.23 83.79
N VAL A 127 -64.05 -4.87 84.33
CA VAL A 127 -63.44 -5.48 85.50
C VAL A 127 -63.36 -4.46 86.62
N ALA A 128 -63.83 -4.85 87.81
CA ALA A 128 -63.76 -4.04 89.01
C ALA A 128 -62.31 -3.86 89.52
N PRO A 129 -62.03 -2.85 90.37
CA PRO A 129 -60.70 -2.66 90.96
C PRO A 129 -60.22 -3.83 91.84
N ASP A 130 -61.13 -4.70 92.30
CA ASP A 130 -60.79 -5.93 93.03
C ASP A 130 -60.49 -7.13 92.09
N GLY A 131 -60.61 -6.93 90.78
CA GLY A 131 -60.40 -7.95 89.75
C GLY A 131 -61.64 -8.76 89.39
N ALA A 132 -62.80 -8.50 89.99
CA ALA A 132 -64.04 -9.20 89.65
C ALA A 132 -64.60 -8.70 88.29
N THR A 133 -64.99 -9.64 87.41
CA THR A 133 -65.69 -9.28 86.16
C THR A 133 -67.12 -8.85 86.51
N ARG A 134 -67.48 -7.61 86.15
CA ARG A 134 -68.82 -7.06 86.37
C ARG A 134 -69.74 -7.28 85.19
N TRP A 135 -69.17 -7.18 83.99
CA TRP A 135 -69.89 -7.34 82.73
C TRP A 135 -68.94 -7.93 81.70
N SER A 136 -69.46 -8.82 80.85
CA SER A 136 -68.67 -9.41 79.76
C SER A 136 -69.51 -9.71 78.53
N LEU A 137 -68.83 -9.73 77.40
CA LEU A 137 -69.36 -10.16 76.12
C LEU A 137 -68.39 -11.19 75.51
N PRO A 138 -68.86 -12.41 75.16
CA PRO A 138 -70.21 -12.93 75.37
C PRO A 138 -70.60 -13.07 76.87
N PRO A 139 -71.89 -13.05 77.24
CA PRO A 139 -72.33 -13.11 78.63
C PRO A 139 -71.94 -14.43 79.30
N GLY A 140 -71.62 -14.40 80.59
CA GLY A 140 -71.25 -15.60 81.33
C GLY A 140 -69.89 -16.18 80.91
N ALA A 141 -69.03 -15.38 80.28
CA ALA A 141 -67.60 -15.67 80.13
C ALA A 141 -66.83 -15.58 81.47
N ASP A 142 -67.49 -16.01 82.55
CA ASP A 142 -67.00 -16.17 83.91
C ASP A 142 -66.40 -17.57 84.03
N GLY A 143 -65.20 -17.71 83.49
CA GLY A 143 -64.47 -18.97 83.48
C GLY A 143 -63.06 -18.69 83.02
N ALA A 144 -62.10 -18.91 83.94
CA ALA A 144 -60.73 -18.44 83.87
C ALA A 144 -60.58 -16.92 84.05
N ALA A 145 -60.90 -16.46 85.27
CA ALA A 145 -59.97 -15.53 85.91
C ALA A 145 -58.54 -16.03 85.63
N MET A 146 -57.67 -15.16 85.14
CA MET A 146 -56.25 -15.30 85.39
C MET A 146 -56.11 -15.68 86.87
N SER A 147 -55.88 -16.97 87.17
CA SER A 147 -56.12 -17.58 88.47
C SER A 147 -55.01 -17.28 89.47
N SER A 148 -54.51 -16.05 89.47
CA SER A 148 -53.62 -15.53 90.48
C SER A 148 -53.94 -14.04 90.59
N GLY A 149 -54.40 -13.64 91.77
CA GLY A 149 -54.94 -12.31 92.06
C GLY A 149 -54.08 -11.14 91.59
N VAL A 150 -54.76 -10.00 91.55
CA VAL A 150 -54.29 -8.71 91.04
C VAL A 150 -54.07 -8.77 89.54
N VAL A 151 -54.98 -8.13 88.81
CA VAL A 151 -54.73 -7.84 87.41
C VAL A 151 -53.44 -7.00 87.35
N PRO A 152 -52.44 -7.34 86.51
CA PRO A 152 -51.12 -6.69 86.53
C PRO A 152 -51.17 -5.15 86.48
N HIS A 153 -52.25 -4.58 85.92
CA HIS A 153 -52.49 -3.14 85.78
C HIS A 153 -52.73 -2.38 87.09
N LEU A 154 -52.98 -3.04 88.22
CA LEU A 154 -53.09 -2.39 89.54
C LEU A 154 -51.77 -2.39 90.33
N ALA A 155 -50.80 -3.22 89.94
CA ALA A 155 -49.50 -3.32 90.60
C ALA A 155 -48.38 -2.50 89.90
N GLU A 156 -48.50 -2.26 88.60
CA GLU A 156 -47.55 -1.44 87.82
C GLU A 156 -48.30 -0.29 87.10
N PRO A 157 -48.38 0.92 87.68
CA PRO A 157 -48.92 2.07 86.98
C PRO A 157 -48.01 2.41 85.80
N LEU A 158 -48.53 2.26 84.58
CA LEU A 158 -47.80 2.58 83.36
C LEU A 158 -47.63 4.11 83.23
N PRO A 159 -46.48 4.58 82.72
CA PRO A 159 -46.28 6.00 82.46
C PRO A 159 -47.12 6.43 81.24
N GLY A 160 -48.26 7.08 81.50
CA GLY A 160 -49.06 7.80 80.50
C GLY A 160 -50.40 7.13 80.12
N PRO A 161 -51.29 7.85 79.40
CA PRO A 161 -52.67 7.42 79.08
C PRO A 161 -52.78 6.34 77.97
N GLY A 162 -51.72 5.54 77.76
CA GLY A 162 -51.56 4.63 76.62
C GLY A 162 -52.35 3.32 76.71
N LEU A 163 -52.57 2.68 75.55
CA LEU A 163 -53.14 1.34 75.43
C LEU A 163 -52.17 0.28 76.00
N PHE A 164 -52.61 -0.53 76.95
CA PHE A 164 -51.80 -1.65 77.45
C PHE A 164 -51.97 -2.88 76.57
N VAL A 165 -50.85 -3.52 76.21
CA VAL A 165 -50.84 -4.83 75.55
C VAL A 165 -49.94 -5.78 76.34
N GLY A 166 -50.56 -6.81 76.91
CA GLY A 166 -49.92 -7.83 77.73
C GLY A 166 -49.10 -8.84 76.92
N THR A 167 -48.40 -9.72 77.63
CA THR A 167 -47.70 -10.87 77.03
C THR A 167 -48.69 -12.00 76.73
N PRO A 168 -48.44 -12.85 75.71
CA PRO A 168 -49.23 -14.04 75.49
C PRO A 168 -49.11 -14.98 76.69
N ARG A 169 -50.25 -15.40 77.21
CA ARG A 169 -50.33 -16.35 78.32
C ARG A 169 -51.21 -17.51 77.95
N ARG A 170 -50.72 -18.71 78.28
CA ARG A 170 -51.49 -19.93 78.16
C ARG A 170 -52.22 -20.17 79.48
N ASP A 171 -53.54 -20.23 79.41
CA ASP A 171 -54.36 -20.60 80.56
C ASP A 171 -54.10 -22.07 80.92
N PRO A 172 -53.66 -22.38 82.15
CA PRO A 172 -53.45 -23.77 82.59
C PRO A 172 -54.72 -24.62 82.60
N ALA A 173 -55.89 -24.01 82.82
CA ALA A 173 -57.16 -24.72 82.95
C ALA A 173 -57.78 -25.05 81.59
N THR A 174 -57.77 -24.10 80.65
CA THR A 174 -58.37 -24.29 79.31
C THR A 174 -57.35 -24.64 78.23
N GLY A 175 -56.06 -24.43 78.49
CA GLY A 175 -54.98 -24.62 77.52
C GLY A 175 -54.93 -23.57 76.41
N HIS A 176 -55.87 -22.61 76.40
CA HIS A 176 -55.98 -21.56 75.39
C HIS A 176 -54.95 -20.46 75.61
N TRP A 177 -54.44 -19.93 74.50
CA TRP A 177 -53.61 -18.73 74.52
C TRP A 177 -54.48 -17.48 74.56
N SER A 178 -54.02 -16.49 75.31
CA SER A 178 -54.69 -15.20 75.44
C SER A 178 -53.67 -14.07 75.51
N VAL A 179 -53.99 -12.94 74.88
CA VAL A 179 -53.30 -11.67 75.07
C VAL A 179 -54.35 -10.68 75.57
N LEU A 180 -54.03 -10.03 76.69
CA LEU A 180 -54.87 -9.02 77.30
C LEU A 180 -54.52 -7.63 76.75
N ILE A 181 -55.52 -6.93 76.26
CA ILE A 181 -55.44 -5.50 75.92
C ILE A 181 -56.37 -4.76 76.87
N SER A 182 -55.89 -3.73 77.54
CA SER A 182 -56.70 -3.06 78.56
C SER A 182 -56.46 -1.55 78.68
N ARG A 183 -57.42 -0.89 79.34
CA ARG A 183 -57.41 0.53 79.65
C ARG A 183 -58.08 0.80 80.99
N PRO A 184 -57.52 1.64 81.88
CA PRO A 184 -58.19 2.01 83.12
C PRO A 184 -59.50 2.77 82.81
N ILE A 185 -60.51 2.63 83.65
CA ILE A 185 -61.74 3.44 83.60
C ILE A 185 -61.67 4.40 84.77
N GLU A 186 -61.56 5.68 84.46
CA GLU A 186 -61.46 6.76 85.44
C GLU A 186 -62.81 7.47 85.55
N ASP A 187 -63.19 7.86 86.76
CA ASP A 187 -64.33 8.74 87.00
C ASP A 187 -63.98 10.22 86.77
N GLU A 188 -64.94 11.13 86.96
CA GLU A 188 -64.74 12.58 86.79
C GLU A 188 -63.67 13.17 87.74
N SER A 189 -63.33 12.47 88.83
CA SER A 189 -62.28 12.87 89.77
C SER A 189 -60.89 12.34 89.39
N GLY A 190 -60.80 11.52 88.34
CA GLY A 190 -59.58 10.81 87.94
C GLY A 190 -59.29 9.54 88.74
N ALA A 191 -60.24 9.08 89.57
CA ALA A 191 -60.09 7.84 90.32
C ALA A 191 -60.43 6.63 89.44
N ILE A 192 -59.61 5.58 89.49
CA ILE A 192 -59.82 4.35 88.72
C ILE A 192 -60.98 3.56 89.35
N ILE A 193 -62.12 3.51 88.66
CA ILE A 193 -63.35 2.82 89.09
C ILE A 193 -63.53 1.41 88.49
N GLY A 194 -62.62 1.02 87.61
CA GLY A 194 -62.56 -0.29 86.96
C GLY A 194 -61.55 -0.29 85.80
N THR A 195 -61.53 -1.37 85.03
CA THR A 195 -60.68 -1.53 83.85
C THR A 195 -61.51 -2.13 82.71
N ALA A 196 -61.40 -1.50 81.55
CA ALA A 196 -61.94 -2.01 80.30
C ALA A 196 -60.93 -2.99 79.70
N GLU A 197 -61.36 -4.22 79.47
CA GLU A 197 -60.48 -5.31 79.02
C GLU A 197 -60.98 -5.96 77.73
N VAL A 198 -60.04 -6.31 76.87
CA VAL A 198 -60.25 -7.04 75.64
C VAL A 198 -59.26 -8.21 75.60
N VAL A 199 -59.77 -9.41 75.41
CA VAL A 199 -58.97 -10.63 75.29
C VAL A 199 -58.97 -11.08 73.84
N ILE A 200 -57.76 -11.21 73.28
CA ILE A 200 -57.53 -11.76 71.95
C ILE A 200 -56.85 -13.13 72.04
N ASP A 201 -57.18 -14.01 71.11
CA ASP A 201 -56.53 -15.28 70.85
C ASP A 201 -55.39 -15.06 69.85
N PRO A 202 -54.13 -15.13 70.28
CA PRO A 202 -52.99 -14.88 69.42
C PRO A 202 -52.80 -15.95 68.34
N LEU A 203 -53.33 -17.16 68.50
CA LEU A 203 -53.28 -18.19 67.46
C LEU A 203 -54.28 -17.90 66.35
N ALA A 204 -55.49 -17.46 66.70
CA ALA A 204 -56.46 -17.01 65.70
C ALA A 204 -55.94 -15.78 64.94
N PHE A 205 -55.33 -14.83 65.66
CA PHE A 205 -54.69 -13.68 65.01
C PHE A 205 -53.53 -14.09 64.09
N SER A 206 -52.73 -15.07 64.50
CA SER A 206 -51.66 -15.65 63.67
C SER A 206 -52.19 -16.30 62.39
N ALA A 207 -53.36 -16.96 62.45
CA ALA A 207 -54.02 -17.53 61.28
C ALA A 207 -54.51 -16.44 60.31
N ASP A 208 -55.02 -15.31 60.83
CA ASP A 208 -55.38 -14.15 60.00
C ASP A 208 -54.13 -13.59 59.29
N LEU A 209 -53.00 -13.45 59.98
CA LEU A 209 -51.74 -13.02 59.37
C LEU A 209 -51.28 -13.98 58.26
N ALA A 210 -51.43 -15.29 58.45
CA ALA A 210 -51.07 -16.28 57.44
C ALA A 210 -51.92 -16.14 56.17
N GLN A 211 -53.21 -15.78 56.28
CA GLN A 211 -54.08 -15.53 55.14
C GLN A 211 -53.75 -14.22 54.41
N MET A 212 -53.20 -13.23 55.13
CA MET A 212 -52.80 -11.93 54.55
C MET A 212 -51.47 -11.99 53.80
N SER A 213 -50.72 -13.08 53.91
CA SER A 213 -49.43 -13.23 53.24
C SER A 213 -49.64 -13.67 51.79
N PRO A 214 -49.58 -12.77 50.78
CA PRO A 214 -49.48 -13.20 49.38
C PRO A 214 -48.27 -14.10 49.23
N GLY A 215 -48.36 -15.14 48.38
CA GLY A 215 -47.38 -16.25 48.30
C GLY A 215 -45.91 -15.91 47.98
N VAL A 216 -45.53 -14.63 47.93
CA VAL A 216 -44.14 -14.13 47.85
C VAL A 216 -43.59 -13.74 49.24
N LEU A 217 -44.45 -13.41 50.20
CA LEU A 217 -44.09 -13.18 51.61
C LEU A 217 -44.17 -14.50 52.36
N ASP A 218 -43.08 -14.86 53.05
CA ASP A 218 -43.02 -16.11 53.81
C ASP A 218 -43.16 -15.89 55.32
N LEU A 219 -43.09 -14.64 55.80
CA LEU A 219 -43.19 -14.30 57.21
C LEU A 219 -43.82 -12.93 57.46
N MET A 220 -44.82 -12.88 58.33
CA MET A 220 -45.40 -11.67 58.91
C MET A 220 -45.58 -11.86 60.41
N PHE A 221 -45.28 -10.84 61.20
CA PHE A 221 -45.45 -10.94 62.65
C PHE A 221 -45.70 -9.61 63.35
N VAL A 222 -46.30 -9.72 64.54
CA VAL A 222 -46.57 -8.62 65.45
C VAL A 222 -45.87 -8.94 66.77
N MET A 223 -45.12 -7.99 67.30
CA MET A 223 -44.43 -8.11 68.58
C MET A 223 -44.55 -6.83 69.40
N ARG A 224 -44.23 -6.92 70.69
CA ARG A 224 -44.09 -5.77 71.57
C ARG A 224 -42.70 -5.15 71.39
N ARG A 225 -42.56 -3.87 71.74
CA ARG A 225 -41.26 -3.15 71.74
C ARG A 225 -40.20 -3.78 72.65
N ASP A 226 -40.59 -4.63 73.59
CA ASP A 226 -39.65 -5.36 74.44
C ASP A 226 -39.10 -6.65 73.81
N GLY A 227 -39.55 -7.00 72.59
CA GLY A 227 -39.16 -8.18 71.83
C GLY A 227 -40.09 -9.39 71.98
N THR A 228 -41.19 -9.29 72.73
CA THR A 228 -42.13 -10.41 72.90
C THR A 228 -43.04 -10.55 71.68
N TYR A 229 -43.06 -11.72 71.03
CA TYR A 229 -43.99 -12.01 69.92
C TYR A 229 -45.44 -12.10 70.41
N LEU A 230 -46.36 -11.49 69.67
CA LEU A 230 -47.82 -11.58 69.91
C LEU A 230 -48.51 -12.47 68.89
N ALA A 231 -48.08 -12.44 67.63
CA ALA A 231 -48.58 -13.31 66.58
C ALA A 231 -47.55 -13.43 65.45
N ARG A 232 -47.55 -14.59 64.79
CA ARG A 232 -46.62 -14.92 63.70
C ARG A 232 -47.38 -15.73 62.66
N SER A 233 -47.25 -15.40 61.37
CA SER A 233 -47.93 -16.11 60.28
C SER A 233 -47.51 -17.59 60.16
N ASP A 234 -46.34 -17.93 60.68
CA ASP A 234 -45.74 -19.26 60.64
C ASP A 234 -45.26 -19.71 62.03
N ALA A 235 -45.33 -21.01 62.31
CA ALA A 235 -44.96 -21.60 63.60
C ALA A 235 -45.54 -20.84 64.82
N ALA A 236 -46.80 -20.40 64.71
CA ALA A 236 -47.47 -19.53 65.68
C ALA A 236 -47.32 -20.02 67.13
N GLU A 237 -47.63 -21.30 67.39
CA GLU A 237 -47.56 -21.85 68.74
C GLU A 237 -46.13 -21.96 69.29
N ARG A 238 -45.11 -22.15 68.42
CA ARG A 238 -43.70 -22.15 68.83
C ARG A 238 -43.20 -20.75 69.17
N ALA A 239 -43.69 -19.72 68.48
CA ALA A 239 -43.28 -18.34 68.71
C ALA A 239 -43.94 -17.69 69.93
N LEU A 240 -45.13 -18.18 70.33
CA LEU A 240 -45.86 -17.67 71.48
C LEU A 240 -45.19 -18.10 72.79
N GLY A 241 -44.81 -17.12 73.62
CA GLY A 241 -44.20 -17.38 74.92
C GLY A 241 -42.69 -17.65 74.89
N GLU A 242 -42.01 -17.53 73.74
CA GLU A 242 -40.54 -17.48 73.74
C GLU A 242 -40.03 -16.22 74.46
N GLU A 243 -38.89 -16.36 75.14
CA GLU A 243 -38.24 -15.25 75.83
C GLU A 243 -38.01 -14.09 74.85
N ALA A 244 -38.43 -12.90 75.27
CA ALA A 244 -38.28 -11.64 74.54
C ALA A 244 -36.86 -11.39 73.98
N ALA A 245 -35.85 -12.16 74.42
CA ALA A 245 -34.52 -12.25 73.81
C ALA A 245 -34.54 -12.50 72.29
N ALA A 246 -35.42 -13.37 71.77
CA ALA A 246 -35.46 -13.70 70.34
C ALA A 246 -35.90 -12.49 69.48
N GLY A 247 -37.00 -11.81 69.84
CA GLY A 247 -37.45 -10.61 69.13
C GLY A 247 -36.56 -9.38 69.40
N ARG A 248 -35.93 -9.28 70.58
CA ARG A 248 -34.95 -8.22 70.87
C ARG A 248 -33.78 -8.22 69.90
N ARG A 249 -33.31 -9.39 69.46
CA ARG A 249 -32.24 -9.48 68.45
C ARG A 249 -32.64 -8.77 67.15
N LEU A 250 -33.87 -8.96 66.68
CA LEU A 250 -34.37 -8.31 65.47
C LEU A 250 -34.54 -6.79 65.67
N LEU A 251 -34.99 -6.35 66.85
CA LEU A 251 -35.08 -4.93 67.17
C LEU A 251 -33.69 -4.26 67.17
N ILE A 252 -32.68 -4.90 67.79
CA ILE A 252 -31.30 -4.41 67.80
C ILE A 252 -30.71 -4.39 66.38
N ALA A 253 -30.95 -5.45 65.58
CA ALA A 253 -30.52 -5.50 64.18
C ALA A 253 -31.14 -4.38 63.33
N ALA A 254 -32.40 -4.03 63.59
CA ALA A 254 -33.08 -2.92 62.93
C ALA A 254 -32.47 -1.57 63.30
N GLU A 255 -32.19 -1.34 64.59
CA GLU A 255 -31.55 -0.12 65.08
C GLU A 255 -30.14 0.05 64.50
N GLY A 256 -29.34 -1.02 64.48
CA GLY A 256 -28.00 -1.03 63.91
C GLY A 256 -27.95 -0.76 62.40
N SER A 257 -29.05 -1.00 61.69
CA SER A 257 -29.16 -0.80 60.23
C SER A 257 -29.67 0.59 59.84
N GLY A 258 -29.86 1.51 60.79
CA GLY A 258 -30.42 2.85 60.52
C GLY A 258 -31.94 2.89 60.47
N GLY A 259 -32.60 1.79 60.86
CA GLY A 259 -34.05 1.69 61.02
C GLY A 259 -34.80 1.29 59.76
N GLY A 260 -35.69 0.31 59.88
CA GLY A 260 -36.73 0.01 58.91
C GLY A 260 -36.56 -1.32 58.17
N SER A 261 -35.41 -1.62 57.57
CA SER A 261 -35.20 -2.88 56.83
C SER A 261 -33.77 -3.38 56.89
N PHE A 262 -33.58 -4.69 56.95
CA PHE A 262 -32.27 -5.33 57.07
C PHE A 262 -32.32 -6.79 56.61
N ARG A 263 -31.15 -7.45 56.51
CA ARG A 263 -31.07 -8.89 56.27
C ARG A 263 -30.45 -9.57 57.48
N ASP A 264 -31.12 -10.57 58.02
CA ASP A 264 -30.61 -11.35 59.16
C ASP A 264 -31.24 -12.74 59.18
N MET A 265 -30.72 -13.58 60.07
CA MET A 265 -31.28 -14.88 60.37
C MET A 265 -32.50 -14.74 61.26
N SER A 266 -33.61 -15.34 60.85
CA SER A 266 -34.79 -15.46 61.70
C SER A 266 -34.48 -16.32 62.93
N PRO A 267 -34.72 -15.80 64.15
CA PRO A 267 -34.34 -16.49 65.39
C PRO A 267 -35.20 -17.73 65.68
N ILE A 268 -36.38 -17.86 65.07
CA ILE A 268 -37.36 -18.94 65.36
C ILE A 268 -37.15 -20.18 64.48
N ASP A 269 -36.90 -19.99 63.19
CA ASP A 269 -36.81 -21.08 62.21
C ASP A 269 -35.45 -21.13 61.49
N GLY A 270 -34.53 -20.22 61.82
CA GLY A 270 -33.16 -20.24 61.32
C GLY A 270 -33.03 -20.02 59.82
N ARG A 271 -33.99 -19.35 59.16
CA ARG A 271 -33.89 -18.97 57.74
C ARG A 271 -33.44 -17.53 57.56
N ASP A 272 -32.60 -17.31 56.55
CA ASP A 272 -32.05 -16.01 56.19
C ASP A 272 -33.10 -15.19 55.46
N ARG A 273 -33.38 -13.97 55.93
CA ARG A 273 -34.49 -13.15 55.40
C ARG A 273 -34.13 -11.69 55.28
N PHE A 274 -34.75 -11.05 54.30
CA PHE A 274 -34.89 -9.60 54.24
C PHE A 274 -36.10 -9.20 55.08
N PHE A 275 -35.86 -8.53 56.20
CA PHE A 275 -36.86 -8.01 57.11
C PHE A 275 -37.16 -6.55 56.85
N ALA A 276 -38.41 -6.17 57.07
CA ALA A 276 -38.81 -4.79 57.28
C ALA A 276 -39.66 -4.66 58.55
N LEU A 277 -39.26 -3.79 59.47
CA LEU A 277 -39.91 -3.53 60.76
C LEU A 277 -40.50 -2.14 60.77
N ARG A 278 -41.71 -2.01 61.31
CA ARG A 278 -42.41 -0.73 61.45
C ARG A 278 -43.08 -0.63 62.82
N PRO A 279 -42.81 0.42 63.62
CA PRO A 279 -43.55 0.65 64.86
C PRO A 279 -44.99 1.06 64.53
N VAL A 280 -45.96 0.55 65.26
CA VAL A 280 -47.36 0.94 65.10
C VAL A 280 -47.61 2.22 65.91
N PRO A 281 -48.04 3.34 65.29
CA PRO A 281 -48.24 4.62 65.97
C PRO A 281 -49.19 4.50 67.17
N GLY A 282 -48.87 5.17 68.28
CA GLY A 282 -49.74 5.21 69.47
C GLY A 282 -49.81 3.91 70.29
N THR A 283 -49.06 2.87 69.92
CA THR A 283 -49.10 1.56 70.60
C THR A 283 -47.70 1.05 70.97
N PRO A 284 -47.57 0.11 71.93
CA PRO A 284 -46.31 -0.57 72.23
C PRO A 284 -45.96 -1.67 71.20
N LEU A 285 -46.58 -1.68 70.02
CA LEU A 285 -46.44 -2.74 69.03
C LEU A 285 -45.47 -2.37 67.91
N VAL A 286 -44.79 -3.40 67.41
CA VAL A 286 -43.95 -3.35 66.22
C VAL A 286 -44.42 -4.48 65.31
N VAL A 287 -44.64 -4.15 64.05
CA VAL A 287 -44.97 -5.12 63.01
C VAL A 287 -43.74 -5.38 62.15
N ALA A 288 -43.68 -6.57 61.57
CA ALA A 288 -42.61 -6.93 60.67
C ALA A 288 -43.10 -7.84 59.55
N ALA A 289 -42.43 -7.74 58.40
CA ALA A 289 -42.54 -8.68 57.31
C ALA A 289 -41.15 -9.17 56.90
N GLY A 290 -41.08 -10.41 56.44
CA GLY A 290 -39.86 -11.07 56.00
C GLY A 290 -40.05 -11.71 54.62
N VAL A 291 -38.98 -11.68 53.83
CA VAL A 291 -38.86 -12.40 52.55
C VAL A 291 -37.64 -13.32 52.61
N ASP A 292 -37.84 -14.61 52.37
CA ASP A 292 -36.78 -15.62 52.28
C ASP A 292 -35.69 -15.22 51.28
N ALA A 293 -34.47 -15.06 51.77
CA ALA A 293 -33.32 -14.66 50.96
C ALA A 293 -32.98 -15.71 49.89
N THR A 294 -33.23 -17.00 50.16
CA THR A 294 -32.96 -18.07 49.19
C THR A 294 -33.87 -17.99 47.98
N THR A 295 -35.14 -17.68 48.20
CA THR A 295 -36.15 -17.51 47.14
C THR A 295 -35.93 -16.19 46.40
N ALA A 296 -35.67 -15.11 47.13
CA ALA A 296 -35.40 -13.79 46.55
C ALA A 296 -34.12 -13.76 45.68
N LEU A 297 -33.08 -14.49 46.08
CA LEU A 297 -31.80 -14.55 45.36
C LEU A 297 -31.72 -15.72 44.37
N ALA A 298 -32.78 -16.52 44.22
CA ALA A 298 -32.81 -17.61 43.25
C ALA A 298 -32.43 -17.17 41.81
N PRO A 299 -32.90 -16.01 41.28
CA PRO A 299 -32.49 -15.54 39.95
C PRO A 299 -30.99 -15.19 39.84
N VAL A 300 -30.34 -14.86 40.96
CA VAL A 300 -28.92 -14.53 41.01
C VAL A 300 -28.07 -15.79 40.83
N ARG A 301 -28.57 -16.95 41.23
CA ARG A 301 -27.86 -18.24 41.11
C ARG A 301 -27.52 -18.55 39.65
N ASP A 302 -28.45 -18.32 38.74
CA ASP A 302 -28.22 -18.53 37.32
C ASP A 302 -27.13 -17.60 36.80
N VAL A 303 -27.20 -16.30 37.15
CA VAL A 303 -26.18 -15.31 36.78
C VAL A 303 -24.80 -15.65 37.35
N LEU A 304 -24.75 -16.15 38.59
CA LEU A 304 -23.51 -16.58 39.27
C LEU A 304 -22.83 -17.74 38.55
N VAL A 305 -23.58 -18.65 37.93
CA VAL A 305 -23.04 -19.79 37.18
C VAL A 305 -22.75 -19.41 35.73
N LEU A 306 -23.65 -18.70 35.05
CA LEU A 306 -23.53 -18.35 33.63
C LEU A 306 -22.43 -17.31 33.36
N SER A 307 -22.25 -16.32 34.24
CA SER A 307 -21.25 -15.26 34.05
C SER A 307 -19.80 -15.77 34.00
N PRO A 308 -19.30 -16.62 34.91
CA PRO A 308 -17.94 -17.16 34.82
C PRO A 308 -17.77 -18.13 33.65
N VAL A 309 -18.80 -18.91 33.29
CA VAL A 309 -18.74 -19.83 32.13
C VAL A 309 -18.61 -19.04 30.83
N THR A 310 -19.41 -17.99 30.65
CA THR A 310 -19.33 -17.11 29.48
C THR A 310 -18.01 -16.33 29.44
N ALA A 311 -17.53 -15.83 30.59
CA ALA A 311 -16.21 -15.20 30.71
C ALA A 311 -15.06 -16.15 30.33
N LEU A 312 -15.13 -17.42 30.74
CA LEU A 312 -14.14 -18.42 30.39
C LEU A 312 -14.14 -18.73 28.88
N LEU A 313 -15.32 -18.92 28.27
CA LEU A 313 -15.45 -19.20 26.84
C LEU A 313 -14.95 -18.04 25.98
N THR A 314 -15.31 -16.80 26.33
CA THR A 314 -14.83 -15.60 25.65
C THR A 314 -13.31 -15.41 25.83
N SER A 315 -12.78 -15.68 27.02
CA SER A 315 -11.33 -15.68 27.29
C SER A 315 -10.60 -16.69 26.41
N ALA A 316 -11.11 -17.92 26.31
CA ALA A 316 -10.56 -18.95 25.45
C ALA A 316 -10.57 -18.53 23.97
N LEU A 317 -11.65 -17.89 23.50
CA LEU A 317 -11.76 -17.37 22.14
C LEU A 317 -10.72 -16.27 21.85
N VAL A 318 -10.52 -15.33 22.78
CA VAL A 318 -9.51 -14.26 22.66
C VAL A 318 -8.10 -14.86 22.56
N VAL A 319 -7.77 -15.83 23.41
CA VAL A 319 -6.48 -16.53 23.38
C VAL A 319 -6.31 -17.30 22.06
N LEU A 320 -7.35 -17.99 21.59
CA LEU A 320 -7.31 -18.77 20.35
C LEU A 320 -7.14 -17.86 19.12
N MET A 321 -7.82 -16.70 19.09
CA MET A 321 -7.61 -15.67 18.06
C MET A 321 -6.18 -15.12 18.07
N ALA A 322 -5.60 -14.86 19.25
CA ALA A 322 -4.22 -14.41 19.36
C ALA A 322 -3.22 -15.47 18.87
N LEU A 323 -3.40 -16.73 19.24
CA LEU A 323 -2.59 -17.86 18.77
C LEU A 323 -2.71 -18.06 17.26
N PHE A 324 -3.93 -17.97 16.72
CA PHE A 324 -4.17 -18.08 15.28
C PHE A 324 -3.54 -16.92 14.51
N GLY A 325 -3.70 -15.69 15.02
CA GLY A 325 -3.07 -14.49 14.46
C GLY A 325 -1.54 -14.62 14.43
N ARG A 326 -0.94 -15.10 15.52
CA ARG A 326 0.51 -15.37 15.60
C ARG A 326 0.95 -16.43 14.59
N ARG A 327 0.29 -17.59 14.55
CA ARG A 327 0.59 -18.65 13.57
C ARG A 327 0.44 -18.18 12.12
N ARG A 328 -0.59 -17.38 11.83
CA ARG A 328 -0.82 -16.83 10.49
C ARG A 328 0.29 -15.85 10.10
N HIS A 329 0.70 -14.98 11.02
CA HIS A 329 1.76 -14.01 10.78
C HIS A 329 3.11 -14.71 10.53
N GLU A 330 3.46 -15.71 11.35
CA GLU A 330 4.67 -16.52 11.16
C GLU A 330 4.66 -17.21 9.78
N ARG A 331 3.55 -17.85 9.39
CA ARG A 331 3.41 -18.50 8.07
C ARG A 331 3.59 -17.51 6.90
N LEU A 332 2.95 -16.35 6.97
CA LEU A 332 3.05 -15.34 5.92
C LEU A 332 4.47 -14.81 5.78
N HIS A 333 5.18 -14.60 6.90
CA HIS A 333 6.58 -14.21 6.89
C HIS A 333 7.48 -15.26 6.25
N THR A 334 7.31 -16.53 6.61
CA THR A 334 8.10 -17.62 6.00
C THR A 334 7.85 -17.74 4.49
N LEU A 335 6.59 -17.65 4.05
CA LEU A 335 6.26 -17.69 2.62
C LEU A 335 6.88 -16.51 1.85
N ALA A 336 6.82 -15.29 2.41
CA ALA A 336 7.44 -14.12 1.81
C ALA A 336 8.97 -14.29 1.67
N GLN A 337 9.64 -14.83 2.69
CA GLN A 337 11.08 -15.11 2.64
C GLN A 337 11.43 -16.15 1.56
N LEU A 338 10.68 -17.25 1.49
CA LEU A 338 10.88 -18.28 0.46
C LEU A 338 10.66 -17.73 -0.95
N GLN A 339 9.65 -16.88 -1.14
CA GLN A 339 9.39 -16.24 -2.41
C GLN A 339 10.50 -15.27 -2.81
N GLN A 340 11.00 -14.45 -1.88
CA GLN A 340 12.15 -13.57 -2.14
C GLN A 340 13.40 -14.35 -2.51
N ALA A 341 13.68 -15.46 -1.80
CA ALA A 341 14.81 -16.33 -2.11
C ALA A 341 14.68 -16.94 -3.53
N ARG A 342 13.50 -17.45 -3.89
CA ARG A 342 13.23 -17.99 -5.23
C ARG A 342 13.35 -16.94 -6.32
N LEU A 343 12.83 -15.72 -6.09
CA LEU A 343 12.96 -14.62 -7.06
C LEU A 343 14.41 -14.20 -7.24
N ALA A 344 15.19 -14.13 -6.17
CA ALA A 344 16.62 -13.82 -6.24
C ALA A 344 17.41 -14.91 -6.98
N GLU A 345 17.13 -16.19 -6.71
CA GLU A 345 17.74 -17.32 -7.41
C GLU A 345 17.37 -17.34 -8.90
N ALA A 346 16.08 -17.14 -9.22
CA ALA A 346 15.62 -17.05 -10.61
C ALA A 346 16.22 -15.85 -11.34
N ALA A 347 16.33 -14.68 -10.69
CA ALA A 347 16.97 -13.50 -11.27
C ALA A 347 18.47 -13.73 -11.51
N ALA A 348 19.19 -14.38 -10.58
CA ALA A 348 20.60 -14.72 -10.77
C ALA A 348 20.81 -15.75 -11.89
N ALA A 349 19.94 -16.76 -11.99
CA ALA A 349 19.96 -17.74 -13.09
C ALA A 349 19.65 -17.09 -14.45
N ALA A 350 18.66 -16.19 -14.50
CA ALA A 350 18.31 -15.44 -15.71
C ALA A 350 19.45 -14.52 -16.14
N ALA A 351 20.06 -13.76 -15.22
CA ALA A 351 21.21 -12.91 -15.52
C ALA A 351 22.41 -13.71 -16.04
N ARG A 352 22.66 -14.91 -15.48
CA ARG A 352 23.71 -15.80 -15.98
C ARG A 352 23.39 -16.32 -17.39
N ALA A 353 22.16 -16.78 -17.63
CA ALA A 353 21.73 -17.24 -18.95
C ALA A 353 21.77 -16.12 -19.99
N GLU A 354 21.43 -14.89 -19.61
CA GLU A 354 21.51 -13.70 -20.46
C GLU A 354 22.96 -13.34 -20.78
N ILE A 355 23.87 -13.37 -19.80
CA ILE A 355 25.31 -13.21 -20.05
C ILE A 355 25.82 -14.30 -20.98
N GLU A 356 25.46 -15.57 -20.75
CA GLU A 356 25.86 -16.68 -21.62
C GLU A 356 25.28 -16.53 -23.05
N ALA A 357 24.04 -16.04 -23.20
CA ALA A 357 23.41 -15.78 -24.49
C ALA A 357 24.03 -14.56 -25.22
N LEU A 358 24.37 -13.49 -24.50
CA LEU A 358 25.08 -12.33 -25.05
C LEU A 358 26.50 -12.69 -25.50
N LEU A 359 27.16 -13.60 -24.78
CA LEU A 359 28.48 -14.11 -25.15
C LEU A 359 28.40 -15.20 -26.23
N ALA A 360 27.25 -15.87 -26.39
CA ALA A 360 27.09 -16.92 -27.39
C ALA A 360 27.28 -16.36 -28.81
N GLY A 361 28.21 -16.95 -29.56
CA GLY A 361 28.55 -16.51 -30.92
C GLY A 361 29.53 -15.33 -30.98
N LEU A 362 29.86 -14.70 -29.86
CA LEU A 362 31.01 -13.80 -29.78
C LEU A 362 32.28 -14.62 -29.53
N PRO A 363 33.42 -14.25 -30.15
CA PRO A 363 34.70 -14.92 -29.94
C PRO A 363 35.34 -14.50 -28.60
N ILE A 364 34.55 -14.39 -27.52
CA ILE A 364 34.98 -13.87 -26.22
C ILE A 364 34.59 -14.85 -25.12
N ALA A 365 35.59 -15.35 -24.39
CA ALA A 365 35.41 -16.11 -23.16
C ALA A 365 35.58 -15.19 -21.95
N VAL A 366 34.76 -15.37 -20.91
CA VAL A 366 34.88 -14.65 -19.64
C VAL A 366 35.08 -15.67 -18.52
N TYR A 367 35.97 -15.37 -17.58
CA TYR A 367 36.30 -16.26 -16.48
C TYR A 367 36.46 -15.50 -15.16
N ARG A 368 36.23 -16.22 -14.07
CA ARG A 368 36.64 -15.85 -12.72
C ARG A 368 37.63 -16.90 -12.23
N ALA A 369 38.76 -16.46 -11.72
CA ALA A 369 39.81 -17.37 -11.30
C ALA A 369 40.56 -16.88 -10.07
N ARG A 370 41.26 -17.80 -9.41
CA ARG A 370 42.24 -17.51 -8.36
C ARG A 370 43.64 -17.79 -8.91
N ILE A 371 44.55 -16.85 -8.70
CA ILE A 371 45.96 -16.94 -9.12
C ILE A 371 46.81 -17.02 -7.86
N THR A 372 47.50 -18.14 -7.69
CA THR A 372 48.37 -18.38 -6.52
C THR A 372 49.86 -18.31 -6.87
N HIS A 373 50.21 -18.54 -8.15
CA HIS A 373 51.57 -18.53 -8.64
C HIS A 373 51.61 -18.29 -10.16
N VAL A 374 52.77 -17.87 -10.69
CA VAL A 374 52.95 -17.41 -12.09
C VAL A 374 52.71 -18.52 -13.13
N ARG A 375 52.54 -19.78 -12.71
CA ARG A 375 52.33 -20.95 -13.61
C ARG A 375 50.92 -21.54 -13.56
N GLY A 376 49.98 -20.99 -12.78
CA GLY A 376 48.66 -21.61 -12.61
C GLY A 376 47.52 -20.61 -12.40
N LEU A 377 46.42 -20.86 -13.12
CA LEU A 377 45.14 -20.15 -13.01
C LEU A 377 44.07 -21.14 -12.53
N GLU A 378 43.57 -21.00 -11.30
CA GLU A 378 42.46 -21.82 -10.78
C GLU A 378 41.12 -21.19 -11.14
N VAL A 379 40.55 -21.61 -12.25
CA VAL A 379 39.26 -21.09 -12.75
C VAL A 379 38.11 -21.58 -11.87
N THR A 380 37.42 -20.64 -11.22
CA THR A 380 36.22 -20.89 -10.39
C THR A 380 34.93 -20.83 -11.22
N TYR A 381 34.95 -20.04 -12.30
CA TYR A 381 33.86 -19.96 -13.27
C TYR A 381 34.46 -19.62 -14.63
N ALA A 382 33.96 -20.25 -15.69
CA ALA A 382 34.28 -19.88 -17.06
C ALA A 382 33.03 -20.04 -17.93
N SER A 383 32.85 -19.10 -18.86
CA SER A 383 31.89 -19.25 -19.96
C SER A 383 32.24 -20.45 -20.83
N ALA A 384 31.25 -21.03 -21.51
CA ALA A 384 31.43 -22.18 -22.40
C ALA A 384 32.55 -21.97 -23.46
N ALA A 385 32.69 -20.74 -23.97
CA ALA A 385 33.73 -20.35 -24.94
C ALA A 385 35.18 -20.51 -24.42
N MET A 386 35.39 -20.64 -23.10
CA MET A 386 36.74 -20.83 -22.53
C MET A 386 37.35 -22.18 -22.93
N ALA A 387 36.53 -23.20 -23.15
CA ALA A 387 37.01 -24.52 -23.57
C ALA A 387 37.66 -24.48 -24.95
N GLU A 388 37.13 -23.68 -25.87
CA GLU A 388 37.65 -23.53 -27.24
C GLU A 388 38.98 -22.78 -27.30
N LEU A 389 39.27 -21.98 -26.27
CA LEU A 389 40.49 -21.18 -26.16
C LEU A 389 41.46 -21.71 -25.08
N ALA A 390 41.23 -22.93 -24.58
CA ALA A 390 42.05 -23.55 -23.54
C ALA A 390 43.51 -23.78 -23.97
N GLU A 391 43.75 -24.02 -25.26
CA GLU A 391 45.10 -24.19 -25.86
C GLU A 391 45.99 -22.95 -25.66
N ALA A 392 45.41 -21.77 -25.45
CA ALA A 392 46.13 -20.51 -25.21
C ALA A 392 46.65 -20.33 -23.78
N ASN A 393 46.28 -21.21 -22.84
CA ASN A 393 46.71 -21.13 -21.45
C ASN A 393 48.23 -21.28 -21.27
N ALA A 394 48.92 -21.96 -22.18
CA ALA A 394 50.38 -22.06 -22.16
C ALA A 394 51.06 -20.80 -22.71
N ALA A 395 50.47 -20.16 -23.73
CA ALA A 395 51.03 -18.98 -24.38
C ALA A 395 50.98 -17.73 -23.49
N ILE A 396 49.96 -17.61 -22.64
CA ILE A 396 49.81 -16.44 -21.76
C ILE A 396 50.89 -16.37 -20.66
N ALA A 397 51.42 -17.51 -20.22
CA ALA A 397 52.43 -17.57 -19.17
C ALA A 397 53.75 -16.86 -19.56
N GLY A 398 54.05 -16.79 -20.87
CA GLY A 398 55.24 -16.12 -21.41
C GLY A 398 55.13 -14.59 -21.56
N THR A 399 53.98 -14.00 -21.27
CA THR A 399 53.69 -12.58 -21.57
C THR A 399 53.90 -11.62 -20.39
N GLY A 400 54.16 -12.14 -19.18
CA GLY A 400 54.21 -11.34 -17.95
C GLY A 400 52.85 -10.94 -17.36
N PHE A 401 51.75 -11.29 -18.03
CA PHE A 401 50.37 -11.00 -17.60
C PHE A 401 50.04 -11.53 -16.20
N LEU A 402 50.33 -12.79 -15.91
CA LEU A 402 50.05 -13.41 -14.60
C LEU A 402 50.90 -12.80 -13.48
N ALA A 403 52.13 -12.39 -13.77
CA ALA A 403 52.99 -11.72 -12.78
C ALA A 403 52.42 -10.35 -12.39
N THR A 404 51.88 -9.60 -13.35
CA THR A 404 51.26 -8.29 -13.10
C THR A 404 50.00 -8.42 -12.24
N LEU A 405 49.18 -9.45 -12.46
CA LEU A 405 48.00 -9.73 -11.63
C LEU A 405 48.36 -10.14 -10.20
N LEU A 406 49.44 -10.91 -10.01
CA LEU A 406 49.92 -11.32 -8.68
C LEU A 406 50.45 -10.15 -7.85
N GLU A 407 50.91 -9.07 -8.50
CA GLU A 407 51.24 -7.81 -7.84
C GLU A 407 49.98 -6.99 -7.45
N GLY A 408 48.78 -7.51 -7.72
CA GLY A 408 47.52 -6.86 -7.42
C GLY A 408 47.12 -5.77 -8.42
N ARG A 409 47.69 -5.78 -9.63
CA ARG A 409 47.42 -4.80 -10.69
C ARG A 409 46.60 -5.41 -11.82
N ASP A 410 45.62 -4.67 -12.33
CA ASP A 410 44.89 -5.05 -13.55
C ASP A 410 45.85 -5.18 -14.74
N ALA A 411 45.60 -6.14 -15.62
CA ALA A 411 46.48 -6.43 -16.76
C ALA A 411 45.67 -6.64 -18.04
N THR A 412 46.26 -6.26 -19.18
CA THR A 412 45.74 -6.58 -20.51
C THR A 412 46.91 -6.84 -21.44
N VAL A 413 46.80 -7.88 -22.27
CA VAL A 413 47.84 -8.27 -23.22
C VAL A 413 47.23 -8.78 -24.52
N GLU A 414 47.84 -8.41 -25.65
CA GLU A 414 47.58 -9.01 -26.95
C GLU A 414 48.74 -9.93 -27.32
N TYR A 415 48.45 -11.16 -27.75
CA TYR A 415 49.47 -12.12 -28.13
C TYR A 415 48.98 -13.06 -29.24
N GLU A 416 49.91 -13.50 -30.06
CA GLU A 416 49.65 -14.48 -31.11
C GLU A 416 49.82 -15.90 -30.56
N VAL A 417 48.84 -16.75 -30.85
CA VAL A 417 48.93 -18.19 -30.57
C VAL A 417 49.19 -18.91 -31.87
N VAL A 418 50.43 -19.40 -32.02
CA VAL A 418 50.83 -20.24 -33.14
C VAL A 418 50.31 -21.66 -32.90
N ARG A 419 49.44 -22.13 -33.81
CA ARG A 419 48.80 -23.43 -33.71
C ARG A 419 49.40 -24.39 -34.75
N PRO A 420 50.01 -25.52 -34.38
CA PRO A 420 50.58 -26.46 -35.34
C PRO A 420 49.53 -26.98 -36.33
N GLY A 421 49.75 -26.77 -37.64
CA GLY A 421 48.84 -27.23 -38.69
C GLY A 421 47.50 -26.47 -38.80
N ARG A 422 47.32 -25.36 -38.05
CA ARG A 422 46.16 -24.46 -38.12
C ARG A 422 46.63 -23.02 -38.28
N PRO A 423 45.84 -22.11 -38.86
CA PRO A 423 46.20 -20.69 -38.90
C PRO A 423 46.41 -20.14 -37.49
N SER A 424 47.37 -19.23 -37.32
CA SER A 424 47.56 -18.53 -36.05
C SER A 424 46.33 -17.67 -35.73
N ILE A 425 46.08 -17.49 -34.44
CA ILE A 425 45.03 -16.59 -33.95
C ILE A 425 45.65 -15.52 -33.06
N TRP A 426 45.06 -14.34 -33.12
CA TRP A 426 45.40 -13.25 -32.24
C TRP A 426 44.41 -13.19 -31.10
N LEU A 427 44.92 -13.22 -29.87
CA LEU A 427 44.11 -13.15 -28.67
C LEU A 427 44.40 -11.87 -27.90
N ARG A 428 43.34 -11.30 -27.32
CA ARG A 428 43.42 -10.24 -26.32
C ARG A 428 42.92 -10.79 -24.99
N GLU A 429 43.81 -10.87 -24.00
CA GLU A 429 43.44 -11.20 -22.63
C GLU A 429 43.39 -9.92 -21.79
N GLY A 430 42.32 -9.74 -21.01
CA GLY A 430 42.27 -8.73 -19.96
C GLY A 430 41.77 -9.32 -18.67
N ALA A 431 42.36 -8.96 -17.54
CA ALA A 431 41.85 -9.35 -16.23
C ALA A 431 41.97 -8.21 -15.23
N ARG A 432 40.96 -8.12 -14.36
CA ARG A 432 40.92 -7.20 -13.23
C ARG A 432 41.01 -7.95 -11.92
N VAL A 433 41.73 -7.37 -10.96
CA VAL A 433 41.87 -7.90 -9.62
C VAL A 433 40.63 -7.56 -8.79
N VAL A 434 39.97 -8.58 -8.27
CA VAL A 434 38.76 -8.45 -7.45
C VAL A 434 39.10 -8.47 -5.97
N ALA A 435 40.05 -9.30 -5.56
CA ALA A 435 40.51 -9.34 -4.18
C ALA A 435 41.93 -9.91 -4.08
N THR A 436 42.78 -9.32 -3.23
CA THR A 436 44.10 -9.86 -2.88
C THR A 436 44.01 -10.51 -1.50
N ARG A 437 44.37 -11.78 -1.39
CA ARG A 437 44.40 -12.54 -0.14
C ARG A 437 45.80 -13.09 0.13
N PRO A 438 46.13 -13.49 1.37
CA PRO A 438 47.45 -14.03 1.71
C PRO A 438 47.84 -15.30 0.92
N ASP A 439 46.84 -16.02 0.41
CA ASP A 439 46.96 -17.28 -0.34
C ASP A 439 46.85 -17.10 -1.87
N GLY A 440 46.65 -15.87 -2.38
CA GLY A 440 46.58 -15.59 -3.81
C GLY A 440 45.67 -14.41 -4.17
N VAL A 441 45.51 -14.15 -5.47
CA VAL A 441 44.70 -13.06 -6.02
C VAL A 441 43.48 -13.61 -6.75
N GLU A 442 42.28 -13.15 -6.40
CA GLU A 442 41.07 -13.42 -7.16
C GLU A 442 40.90 -12.39 -8.29
N VAL A 443 40.64 -12.87 -9.50
CA VAL A 443 40.50 -12.06 -10.71
C VAL A 443 39.23 -12.40 -11.48
N VAL A 444 38.74 -11.42 -12.23
CA VAL A 444 37.74 -11.61 -13.30
C VAL A 444 38.39 -11.15 -14.59
N GLY A 445 38.42 -12.03 -15.59
CA GLY A 445 39.07 -11.76 -16.87
C GLY A 445 38.25 -12.19 -18.06
N TYR A 446 38.68 -11.74 -19.22
CA TYR A 446 38.14 -12.11 -20.51
C TYR A 446 39.28 -12.43 -21.48
N ARG A 447 38.96 -13.27 -22.47
CA ARG A 447 39.81 -13.69 -23.59
C ARG A 447 39.02 -13.48 -24.87
N ALA A 448 39.47 -12.59 -25.75
CA ALA A 448 38.83 -12.33 -27.03
C ALA A 448 39.74 -12.78 -28.20
N ASP A 449 39.20 -13.52 -29.17
CA ASP A 449 39.85 -13.73 -30.46
C ASP A 449 39.60 -12.51 -31.36
N ILE A 450 40.68 -11.77 -31.61
CA ILE A 450 40.70 -10.51 -32.35
C ILE A 450 41.24 -10.70 -33.78
N THR A 451 41.33 -11.95 -34.27
CA THR A 451 41.85 -12.26 -35.61
C THR A 451 41.00 -11.58 -36.69
N THR A 452 39.67 -11.69 -36.59
CA THR A 452 38.75 -11.04 -37.54
C THR A 452 38.70 -9.52 -37.36
N GLU A 453 38.85 -9.00 -36.13
CA GLU A 453 38.95 -7.55 -35.87
C GLU A 453 40.19 -6.96 -36.57
N ARG A 454 41.34 -7.64 -36.47
CA ARG A 454 42.58 -7.25 -37.16
C ARG A 454 42.44 -7.34 -38.69
N GLN A 455 41.78 -8.38 -39.20
CA GLN A 455 41.50 -8.52 -40.63
C GLN A 455 40.51 -7.45 -41.13
N PHE A 456 39.45 -7.15 -40.37
CA PHE A 456 38.48 -6.11 -40.68
C PHE A 456 39.05 -4.71 -40.53
N ALA A 457 39.93 -4.43 -39.57
CA ALA A 457 40.61 -3.13 -39.50
C ALA A 457 41.46 -2.89 -40.77
N THR A 458 42.07 -3.95 -41.29
CA THR A 458 42.80 -3.91 -42.57
C THR A 458 41.84 -3.72 -43.75
N GLN A 459 40.71 -4.43 -43.79
CA GLN A 459 39.67 -4.26 -44.82
C GLN A 459 38.86 -2.96 -44.68
N ALA A 460 38.72 -2.39 -43.49
CA ALA A 460 38.00 -1.15 -43.21
C ALA A 460 38.80 0.06 -43.65
N ALA A 461 40.13 -0.03 -43.66
CA ALA A 461 40.96 0.93 -44.37
C ALA A 461 40.69 0.91 -45.89
N GLU A 462 40.43 -0.26 -46.50
CA GLU A 462 39.95 -0.38 -47.88
C GLU A 462 38.48 0.04 -48.05
N ALA A 463 37.61 -0.25 -47.08
CA ALA A 463 36.19 0.09 -47.10
C ALA A 463 35.90 1.56 -46.78
N SER A 464 36.78 2.26 -46.07
CA SER A 464 36.75 3.72 -45.90
C SER A 464 36.88 4.44 -47.25
N LYS A 465 37.65 3.85 -48.17
CA LYS A 465 37.75 4.27 -49.58
C LYS A 465 36.47 3.98 -50.39
N LEU A 466 35.66 3.01 -49.96
CA LEU A 466 34.33 2.67 -50.52
C LEU A 466 33.17 3.40 -49.81
N ALA A 467 33.36 3.88 -48.58
CA ALA A 467 32.35 4.58 -47.79
C ALA A 467 32.10 6.02 -48.28
N THR A 468 33.14 6.71 -48.77
CA THR A 468 33.00 7.97 -49.53
C THR A 468 32.15 7.77 -50.79
N LEU A 469 32.15 6.56 -51.38
CA LEU A 469 31.32 6.17 -52.52
C LEU A 469 29.83 5.99 -52.14
N GLY A 470 29.56 5.55 -50.91
CA GLY A 470 28.21 5.28 -50.38
C GLY A 470 27.44 6.54 -49.98
N GLU A 471 28.10 7.55 -49.41
CA GLU A 471 27.47 8.85 -49.10
C GLU A 471 27.07 9.62 -50.38
N MET A 472 27.80 9.45 -51.48
CA MET A 472 27.50 10.08 -52.78
C MET A 472 26.35 9.38 -53.53
N ALA A 473 26.16 8.07 -53.35
CA ALA A 473 25.18 7.27 -54.09
C ALA A 473 23.71 7.69 -53.85
N THR A 474 23.39 8.18 -52.65
CA THR A 474 22.01 8.57 -52.28
C THR A 474 21.57 9.87 -52.97
N GLY A 475 22.46 10.87 -53.08
CA GLY A 475 22.21 12.10 -53.84
C GLY A 475 22.09 11.82 -55.34
N LEU A 476 22.91 10.92 -55.87
CA LEU A 476 22.88 10.49 -57.27
C LEU A 476 21.63 9.69 -57.65
N ALA A 477 21.18 8.79 -56.77
CA ALA A 477 19.92 8.07 -56.97
C ALA A 477 18.72 9.02 -57.01
N HIS A 478 18.74 10.07 -56.16
CA HIS A 478 17.70 11.08 -56.16
C HIS A 478 17.71 11.93 -57.44
N GLU A 479 18.88 12.35 -57.92
CA GLU A 479 19.02 13.10 -59.17
C GLU A 479 18.72 12.27 -60.43
N LEU A 480 18.92 10.96 -60.41
CA LEU A 480 18.53 10.05 -61.50
C LEU A 480 17.02 9.79 -61.53
N ASN A 481 16.39 9.64 -60.36
CA ASN A 481 14.95 9.40 -60.28
C ASN A 481 14.13 10.60 -60.78
N GLN A 482 14.63 11.83 -60.66
CA GLN A 482 13.94 13.04 -61.11
C GLN A 482 13.64 13.08 -62.63
N PRO A 483 14.63 12.98 -63.54
CA PRO A 483 14.36 12.93 -64.96
C PRO A 483 13.58 11.67 -65.34
N VAL A 484 13.83 10.53 -64.70
CA VAL A 484 13.10 9.28 -64.97
C VAL A 484 11.61 9.41 -64.64
N THR A 485 11.28 10.02 -63.52
CA THR A 485 9.88 10.26 -63.13
C THR A 485 9.21 11.27 -64.07
N ALA A 486 9.93 12.34 -64.43
CA ALA A 486 9.42 13.34 -65.37
C ALA A 486 9.21 12.76 -66.79
N MET A 487 10.05 11.82 -67.21
CA MET A 487 9.88 11.09 -68.45
C MET A 487 8.63 10.20 -68.44
N ALA A 488 8.43 9.44 -67.36
CA ALA A 488 7.26 8.57 -67.21
C ALA A 488 5.95 9.37 -67.23
N LEU A 489 5.87 10.42 -66.40
CA LEU A 489 4.68 11.28 -66.36
C LEU A 489 4.44 12.02 -67.68
N GLY A 490 5.50 12.47 -68.34
CA GLY A 490 5.38 13.08 -69.66
C GLY A 490 4.90 12.10 -70.72
N ALA A 491 5.31 10.83 -70.66
CA ALA A 491 4.85 9.80 -71.57
C ALA A 491 3.36 9.47 -71.34
N ASP A 492 2.92 9.37 -70.08
CA ASP A 492 1.51 9.15 -69.73
C ASP A 492 0.64 10.33 -70.19
N ASN A 493 1.05 11.57 -69.90
CA ASN A 493 0.32 12.76 -70.35
C ASN A 493 0.25 12.86 -71.89
N ALA A 494 1.30 12.43 -72.58
CA ALA A 494 1.28 12.37 -74.04
C ALA A 494 0.33 11.28 -74.55
N ALA A 495 0.20 10.15 -73.85
CA ALA A 495 -0.77 9.11 -74.18
C ALA A 495 -2.21 9.60 -73.96
N ASP A 496 -2.50 10.22 -72.82
CA ASP A 496 -3.82 10.80 -72.51
C ASP A 496 -4.22 11.88 -73.54
N ALA A 497 -3.27 12.74 -73.92
CA ALA A 497 -3.49 13.77 -74.95
C ALA A 497 -3.74 13.18 -76.35
N LEU A 498 -3.25 11.97 -76.63
CA LEU A 498 -3.53 11.26 -77.89
C LEU A 498 -4.88 10.52 -77.87
N GLU A 499 -5.39 10.13 -76.69
CA GLU A 499 -6.71 9.51 -76.54
C GLU A 499 -7.86 10.54 -76.62
N ALA A 500 -7.60 11.80 -76.26
CA ALA A 500 -8.54 12.89 -76.49
C ALA A 500 -8.64 13.23 -77.99
N GLU A 501 -9.71 12.79 -78.66
CA GLU A 501 -9.88 12.96 -80.12
C GLU A 501 -9.82 14.43 -80.57
N GLY A 502 -8.82 14.77 -81.39
CA GLY A 502 -8.70 16.07 -82.07
C GLY A 502 -7.27 16.47 -82.42
N ALA A 503 -7.08 17.28 -83.46
CA ALA A 503 -5.75 17.70 -83.93
C ALA A 503 -4.92 18.48 -82.87
N SER A 504 -5.59 19.08 -81.88
CA SER A 504 -4.93 19.77 -80.76
C SER A 504 -4.22 18.81 -79.81
N GLY A 505 -4.80 17.62 -79.56
CA GLY A 505 -4.22 16.61 -78.66
C GLY A 505 -2.94 16.01 -79.21
N ILE A 506 -2.87 15.80 -80.53
CA ILE A 506 -1.65 15.31 -81.20
C ILE A 506 -0.50 16.32 -81.07
N ALA A 507 -0.78 17.63 -81.23
CA ALA A 507 0.26 18.65 -81.14
C ALA A 507 0.84 18.77 -79.71
N GLU A 508 -0.02 18.66 -78.70
CA GLU A 508 0.36 18.68 -77.29
C GLU A 508 1.15 17.42 -76.88
N ALA A 509 0.74 16.25 -77.38
CA ALA A 509 1.46 15.00 -77.16
C ALA A 509 2.88 15.04 -77.76
N VAL A 510 3.05 15.57 -78.98
CA VAL A 510 4.37 15.69 -79.62
C VAL A 510 5.29 16.62 -78.84
N GLU A 511 4.79 17.74 -78.33
CA GLU A 511 5.61 18.67 -77.54
C GLU A 511 5.97 18.07 -76.17
N THR A 512 5.05 17.33 -75.56
CA THR A 512 5.31 16.59 -74.31
C THR A 512 6.37 15.52 -74.52
N LEU A 513 6.32 14.75 -75.61
CA LEU A 513 7.32 13.74 -75.96
C LEU A 513 8.71 14.35 -76.25
N ARG A 514 8.78 15.57 -76.82
CA ARG A 514 10.07 16.28 -76.96
C ARG A 514 10.69 16.64 -75.63
N ARG A 515 9.88 17.06 -74.64
CA ARG A 515 10.35 17.32 -73.28
C ARG A 515 10.85 16.05 -72.59
N VAL A 516 10.16 14.92 -72.81
CA VAL A 516 10.60 13.59 -72.34
C VAL A 516 11.97 13.24 -72.94
N ALA A 517 12.17 13.41 -74.24
CA ALA A 517 13.47 13.16 -74.88
C ALA A 517 14.61 14.05 -74.33
N GLY A 518 14.29 15.28 -73.93
CA GLY A 518 15.23 16.17 -73.23
C GLY A 518 15.63 15.65 -71.84
N GLN A 519 14.68 15.10 -71.08
CA GLN A 519 14.98 14.48 -69.77
C GLN A 519 15.77 13.18 -69.91
N ALA A 520 15.56 12.41 -70.98
CA ALA A 520 16.33 11.20 -71.28
C ALA A 520 17.82 11.52 -71.50
N SER A 521 18.10 12.56 -72.30
CA SER A 521 19.47 13.05 -72.52
C SER A 521 20.13 13.52 -71.23
N ARG A 522 19.37 14.15 -70.32
CA ARG A 522 19.88 14.58 -69.01
C ARG A 522 20.21 13.39 -68.10
N ALA A 523 19.37 12.36 -68.06
CA ALA A 523 19.65 11.14 -67.31
C ALA A 523 20.90 10.42 -67.86
N GLN A 524 21.05 10.36 -69.18
CA GLN A 524 22.21 9.75 -69.84
C GLN A 524 23.52 10.46 -69.44
N ALA A 525 23.54 11.80 -69.42
CA ALA A 525 24.73 12.55 -68.96
C ALA A 525 25.11 12.25 -67.50
N ILE A 526 24.13 12.09 -66.60
CA ILE A 526 24.38 11.73 -65.19
C ILE A 526 24.97 10.31 -65.10
N ILE A 527 24.46 9.37 -65.91
CA ILE A 527 24.95 7.98 -65.97
C ILE A 527 26.39 7.92 -66.52
N ASP A 528 26.68 8.67 -67.58
CA ASP A 528 28.03 8.69 -68.17
C ASP A 528 29.05 9.31 -67.20
N HIS A 529 28.64 10.31 -66.40
CA HIS A 529 29.47 10.86 -65.33
C HIS A 529 29.77 9.85 -64.20
N LEU A 530 28.79 9.03 -63.82
CA LEU A 530 28.98 7.94 -62.84
C LEU A 530 29.95 6.87 -63.33
N ARG A 531 29.90 6.57 -64.64
CA ARG A 531 30.68 5.48 -65.25
C ARG A 531 32.20 5.75 -65.25
N VAL A 532 32.61 7.02 -65.18
CA VAL A 532 34.02 7.43 -65.08
C VAL A 532 34.60 7.18 -63.69
N PHE A 533 33.82 7.35 -62.61
CA PHE A 533 34.25 7.11 -61.23
C PHE A 533 34.28 5.62 -60.84
N GLY A 534 33.46 4.79 -61.50
CA GLY A 534 33.36 3.36 -61.23
C GLY A 534 34.38 2.47 -61.95
N ARG A 535 35.24 3.01 -62.83
CA ARG A 535 36.23 2.22 -63.56
C ARG A 535 37.51 2.05 -62.75
N ARG A 536 37.88 0.78 -62.51
CA ARG A 536 39.08 0.37 -61.75
C ARG A 536 40.42 0.66 -62.45
N ASP A 537 40.41 1.00 -63.74
CA ASP A 537 41.58 1.46 -64.48
C ASP A 537 41.11 2.33 -65.66
N PRO A 538 41.48 3.61 -65.74
CA PRO A 538 41.15 4.41 -66.91
C PRO A 538 41.98 4.01 -68.16
N GLY A 539 42.89 3.04 -68.05
CA GLY A 539 43.85 2.66 -69.10
C GLY A 539 45.16 3.43 -68.96
N PRO A 540 46.23 3.03 -69.67
CA PRO A 540 47.50 3.75 -69.60
C PRO A 540 47.34 5.17 -70.14
N LEU A 541 47.98 6.15 -69.49
CA LEU A 541 48.14 7.48 -70.07
C LEU A 541 48.97 7.35 -71.36
N GLY A 542 48.64 8.14 -72.38
CA GLY A 542 49.36 8.18 -73.65
C GLY A 542 49.65 9.61 -74.11
N PRO A 543 50.44 9.79 -75.17
CA PRO A 543 50.66 11.10 -75.76
C PRO A 543 49.36 11.62 -76.39
N VAL A 544 48.90 12.78 -75.95
CA VAL A 544 47.70 13.46 -76.46
C VAL A 544 48.04 14.88 -76.90
N GLU A 545 47.63 15.24 -78.11
CA GLU A 545 47.67 16.61 -78.60
C GLU A 545 46.54 17.41 -77.95
N VAL A 546 46.88 18.49 -77.25
CA VAL A 546 45.89 19.32 -76.52
C VAL A 546 44.84 19.91 -77.46
N GLU A 547 45.26 20.33 -78.66
CA GLU A 547 44.34 20.86 -79.67
C GLU A 547 43.23 19.87 -80.03
N ARG A 548 43.57 18.59 -80.19
CA ARG A 548 42.58 17.54 -80.48
C ARG A 548 41.55 17.37 -79.37
N ALA A 549 41.98 17.44 -78.10
CA ALA A 549 41.07 17.36 -76.96
C ALA A 549 40.18 18.60 -76.84
N VAL A 550 40.71 19.79 -77.16
CA VAL A 550 39.90 21.02 -77.23
C VAL A 550 38.85 20.92 -78.34
N ASP A 551 39.23 20.41 -79.52
CA ASP A 551 38.30 20.24 -80.63
C ASP A 551 37.21 19.23 -80.33
N GLY A 552 37.54 18.07 -79.75
CA GLY A 552 36.57 17.07 -79.34
C GLY A 552 35.55 17.63 -78.35
N ALA A 553 36.02 18.34 -77.32
CA ALA A 553 35.15 18.98 -76.34
C ALA A 553 34.27 20.08 -76.95
N LEU A 554 34.81 20.90 -77.87
CA LEU A 554 34.04 21.95 -78.54
C LEU A 554 32.98 21.39 -79.49
N VAL A 555 33.24 20.28 -80.18
CA VAL A 555 32.24 19.59 -81.02
C VAL A 555 31.04 19.18 -80.16
N LEU A 556 31.29 18.61 -78.98
CA LEU A 556 30.25 18.22 -78.04
C LEU A 556 29.48 19.43 -77.47
N ALA A 557 30.18 20.53 -77.18
CA ALA A 557 29.57 21.75 -76.64
C ALA A 557 28.91 22.64 -77.72
N ALA A 558 29.11 22.34 -79.00
CA ALA A 558 28.89 23.29 -80.10
C ALA A 558 27.46 23.84 -80.16
N ASN A 559 26.45 22.97 -80.01
CA ASN A 559 25.05 23.40 -80.07
C ASN A 559 24.69 24.33 -78.89
N ALA A 560 25.13 23.96 -77.69
CA ALA A 560 24.86 24.70 -76.46
C ALA A 560 25.52 26.10 -76.43
N LEU A 561 26.74 26.21 -76.95
CA LEU A 561 27.45 27.49 -77.03
C LEU A 561 26.84 28.41 -78.09
N ARG A 562 26.48 27.86 -79.27
CA ARG A 562 25.83 28.63 -80.35
C ARG A 562 24.46 29.15 -79.94
N SER A 563 23.62 28.33 -79.30
CA SER A 563 22.30 28.76 -78.83
C SER A 563 22.38 29.88 -77.79
N ALA A 564 23.49 29.99 -77.05
CA ALA A 564 23.73 31.02 -76.07
C ALA A 564 24.40 32.30 -76.64
N GLY A 565 24.72 32.31 -77.95
CA GLY A 565 25.40 33.42 -78.61
C GLY A 565 26.84 33.65 -78.14
N ILE A 566 27.54 32.59 -77.72
CA ILE A 566 28.90 32.68 -77.17
C ILE A 566 29.93 32.53 -78.29
N VAL A 567 30.89 33.45 -78.34
CA VAL A 567 32.05 33.38 -79.25
C VAL A 567 33.21 32.66 -78.55
N VAL A 568 33.79 31.66 -79.21
CA VAL A 568 34.97 30.93 -78.72
C VAL A 568 36.19 31.34 -79.51
N GLU A 569 37.21 31.88 -78.84
CA GLU A 569 38.49 32.26 -79.41
C GLU A 569 39.57 31.26 -78.98
N ARG A 570 40.35 30.74 -79.95
CA ARG A 570 41.40 29.74 -79.72
C ARG A 570 42.76 30.36 -80.01
N HIS A 571 43.66 30.30 -79.03
CA HIS A 571 45.03 30.76 -79.12
C HIS A 571 45.96 29.63 -78.66
N ILE A 572 46.02 28.56 -79.45
CA ILE A 572 46.86 27.39 -79.20
C ILE A 572 48.05 27.46 -80.16
N PRO A 573 49.31 27.52 -79.67
CA PRO A 573 50.49 27.50 -80.52
C PRO A 573 50.59 26.18 -81.30
N PRO A 574 50.93 26.19 -82.60
CA PRO A 574 51.02 24.98 -83.41
C PRO A 574 52.20 24.06 -83.01
N ASP A 575 53.16 24.57 -82.23
CA ASP A 575 54.35 23.90 -81.74
C ASP A 575 54.23 23.41 -80.29
N LEU A 576 53.01 23.34 -79.76
CA LEU A 576 52.77 22.86 -78.39
C LEU A 576 53.08 21.36 -78.26
N PRO A 577 53.89 20.93 -77.26
CA PRO A 577 54.22 19.52 -77.07
C PRO A 577 52.99 18.71 -76.64
N ALA A 578 52.96 17.43 -77.02
CA ALA A 578 51.94 16.49 -76.54
C ALA A 578 52.05 16.30 -75.02
N VAL A 579 50.91 16.03 -74.38
CA VAL A 579 50.80 15.81 -72.93
C VAL A 579 50.55 14.34 -72.63
N GLN A 580 51.00 13.88 -71.46
CA GLN A 580 50.73 12.53 -70.98
C GLN A 580 49.32 12.48 -70.39
N ALA A 581 48.33 12.09 -71.19
CA ALA A 581 46.92 12.15 -70.80
C ALA A 581 46.09 11.02 -71.42
N GLN A 582 44.80 10.97 -71.06
CA GLN A 582 43.79 10.26 -71.82
C GLN A 582 42.85 11.26 -72.47
N ILE A 583 42.70 11.15 -73.79
CA ILE A 583 41.94 12.11 -74.59
C ILE A 583 40.50 12.27 -74.08
N VAL A 584 39.83 11.17 -73.75
CA VAL A 584 38.43 11.18 -73.27
C VAL A 584 38.29 11.89 -71.92
N LEU A 585 39.22 11.68 -70.98
CA LEU A 585 39.17 12.36 -69.68
C LEU A 585 39.46 13.85 -69.81
N LEU A 586 40.42 14.23 -70.66
CA LEU A 586 40.73 15.64 -70.90
C LEU A 586 39.59 16.36 -71.64
N GLU A 587 38.99 15.73 -72.64
CA GLU A 587 37.77 16.23 -73.31
C GLU A 587 36.63 16.45 -72.32
N GLN A 588 36.45 15.53 -71.37
CA GLN A 588 35.39 15.65 -70.36
C GLN A 588 35.63 16.80 -69.37
N VAL A 589 36.88 16.99 -68.93
CA VAL A 589 37.26 18.15 -68.11
C VAL A 589 36.95 19.44 -68.87
N LEU A 590 37.35 19.53 -70.14
CA LEU A 590 37.13 20.71 -70.98
C LEU A 590 35.66 20.98 -71.26
N LEU A 591 34.88 19.93 -71.57
CA LEU A 591 33.43 20.03 -71.77
C LEU A 591 32.75 20.61 -70.52
N ASN A 592 33.11 20.13 -69.33
CA ASN A 592 32.59 20.66 -68.07
C ASN A 592 32.94 22.13 -67.87
N LEU A 593 34.17 22.54 -68.19
CA LEU A 593 34.57 23.95 -68.10
C LEU A 593 33.81 24.82 -69.11
N PHE A 594 33.60 24.37 -70.34
CA PHE A 594 32.83 25.12 -71.35
C PHE A 594 31.36 25.28 -70.98
N LEU A 595 30.73 24.24 -70.44
CA LEU A 595 29.34 24.31 -69.99
C LEU A 595 29.20 25.20 -68.74
N ASN A 596 30.18 25.17 -67.83
CA ASN A 596 30.21 26.06 -66.68
C ASN A 596 30.41 27.52 -67.09
N ALA A 597 31.31 27.80 -68.03
CA ALA A 597 31.52 29.12 -68.61
C ALA A 597 30.26 29.63 -69.32
N ARG A 598 29.58 28.77 -70.09
CA ARG A 598 28.29 29.09 -70.73
C ARG A 598 27.27 29.56 -69.69
N ASP A 599 27.11 28.81 -68.61
CA ASP A 599 26.11 29.12 -67.59
C ASP A 599 26.40 30.46 -66.91
N ALA A 600 27.68 30.73 -66.60
CA ALA A 600 28.11 32.01 -66.07
C ALA A 600 27.80 33.17 -67.04
N LEU A 601 28.05 32.97 -68.33
CA LEU A 601 27.82 33.97 -69.38
C LEU A 601 26.34 34.22 -69.69
N VAL A 602 25.48 33.20 -69.56
CA VAL A 602 24.03 33.36 -69.78
C VAL A 602 23.38 34.17 -68.66
N LEU A 603 23.86 34.01 -67.42
CA LEU A 603 23.34 34.72 -66.25
C LEU A 603 23.70 36.21 -66.22
N ARG A 604 24.62 36.68 -67.09
CA ARG A 604 24.91 38.11 -67.29
C ARG A 604 24.36 38.62 -68.64
N PRO A 605 23.47 39.62 -68.64
CA PRO A 605 22.90 40.17 -69.87
C PRO A 605 23.71 41.28 -70.55
N GLN A 606 24.84 41.72 -69.99
CA GLN A 606 25.65 42.83 -70.56
C GLN A 606 27.09 42.40 -70.88
N GLY A 607 27.57 42.76 -72.08
CA GLY A 607 28.93 42.48 -72.58
C GLY A 607 28.99 41.41 -73.68
N THR A 608 30.09 41.37 -74.44
CA THR A 608 30.32 40.32 -75.45
C THR A 608 30.58 38.99 -74.75
N ARG A 609 29.71 37.99 -74.95
CA ARG A 609 29.87 36.67 -74.37
C ARG A 609 31.00 35.91 -75.05
N ARG A 610 32.13 35.76 -74.35
CA ARG A 610 33.34 35.17 -74.91
C ARG A 610 33.97 34.14 -73.99
N ILE A 611 34.42 33.04 -74.60
CA ILE A 611 35.32 32.05 -73.99
C ILE A 611 36.64 32.09 -74.78
N VAL A 612 37.76 32.21 -74.08
CA VAL A 612 39.10 32.17 -74.67
C VAL A 612 39.79 30.91 -74.17
N VAL A 613 40.27 30.09 -75.12
CA VAL A 613 41.08 28.91 -74.83
C VAL A 613 42.50 29.20 -75.31
N SER A 614 43.47 29.14 -74.41
CA SER A 614 44.88 29.35 -74.74
C SER A 614 45.76 28.30 -74.10
N ALA A 615 46.91 28.03 -74.70
CA ALA A 615 47.87 27.08 -74.16
C ALA A 615 49.29 27.65 -74.20
N ARG A 616 50.12 27.28 -73.22
CA ARG A 616 51.54 27.64 -73.20
C ARG A 616 52.36 26.55 -72.51
N THR A 617 53.62 26.44 -72.92
CA THR A 617 54.60 25.55 -72.27
C THR A 617 55.39 26.33 -71.22
N GLU A 618 55.56 25.77 -70.03
CA GLU A 618 56.46 26.31 -69.02
C GLU A 618 57.90 25.84 -69.22
N HIS A 619 58.88 26.53 -68.61
CA HIS A 619 60.29 26.13 -68.61
C HIS A 619 60.52 24.70 -68.06
N SER A 620 59.59 24.19 -67.26
CA SER A 620 59.57 22.83 -66.71
C SER A 620 59.19 21.74 -67.73
N GLY A 621 58.81 22.14 -68.95
CA GLY A 621 58.26 21.26 -69.98
C GLY A 621 56.76 20.95 -69.81
N ARG A 622 56.14 21.38 -68.71
CA ARG A 622 54.70 21.19 -68.46
C ARG A 622 53.87 22.10 -69.35
N VAL A 623 52.69 21.62 -69.75
CA VAL A 623 51.75 22.35 -70.59
C VAL A 623 50.62 22.90 -69.73
N LEU A 624 50.45 24.23 -69.78
CA LEU A 624 49.31 24.89 -69.17
C LEU A 624 48.25 25.15 -70.22
N LEU A 625 47.06 24.59 -70.02
CA LEU A 625 45.87 24.86 -70.81
C LEU A 625 44.90 25.71 -70.00
N LEU A 626 44.58 26.89 -70.54
CA LEU A 626 43.79 27.90 -69.88
C LEU A 626 42.43 28.03 -70.57
N VAL A 627 41.36 27.93 -69.79
CA VAL A 627 39.99 28.20 -70.23
C VAL A 627 39.48 29.40 -69.46
N ARG A 628 39.25 30.49 -70.18
CA ARG A 628 38.87 31.76 -69.59
C ARG A 628 37.52 32.22 -70.13
N ASP A 629 36.65 32.68 -69.23
CA ASP A 629 35.37 33.29 -69.58
C ASP A 629 35.34 34.79 -69.26
N THR A 630 34.22 35.42 -69.62
CA THR A 630 33.89 36.83 -69.32
C THR A 630 32.62 36.92 -68.45
N GLY A 631 32.30 35.83 -67.73
CA GLY A 631 31.02 35.59 -67.04
C GLY A 631 30.91 36.16 -65.63
N GLY A 632 31.94 36.84 -65.11
CA GLY A 632 31.90 37.50 -63.81
C GLY A 632 32.83 36.99 -62.73
N GLY A 633 33.57 35.91 -63.01
CA GLY A 633 34.48 35.30 -62.05
C GLY A 633 33.76 34.51 -60.95
N VAL A 634 34.56 33.89 -60.09
CA VAL A 634 34.15 33.13 -58.92
C VAL A 634 34.25 34.02 -57.68
N PRO A 635 33.20 34.16 -56.84
CA PRO A 635 33.28 34.96 -55.61
C PRO A 635 34.45 34.54 -54.70
N ALA A 636 35.13 35.51 -54.08
CA ALA A 636 36.35 35.24 -53.29
C ALA A 636 36.09 34.30 -52.09
N GLU A 637 34.89 34.36 -51.50
CA GLU A 637 34.47 33.53 -50.36
C GLU A 637 34.33 32.04 -50.72
N VAL A 638 34.18 31.74 -52.01
CA VAL A 638 33.88 30.37 -52.47
C VAL A 638 35.01 29.75 -53.28
N ILE A 639 36.02 30.53 -53.65
CA ILE A 639 37.10 30.10 -54.55
C ILE A 639 37.88 28.90 -53.99
N ASP A 640 38.06 28.82 -52.66
CA ASP A 640 38.75 27.72 -51.99
C ASP A 640 37.88 26.45 -51.85
N ARG A 641 36.58 26.58 -52.09
CA ARG A 641 35.59 25.52 -51.89
C ARG A 641 34.94 25.03 -53.19
N VAL A 642 35.23 25.64 -54.34
CA VAL A 642 34.59 25.27 -55.62
C VAL A 642 34.88 23.85 -56.09
N PHE A 643 35.93 23.22 -55.56
CA PHE A 643 36.28 21.84 -55.86
C PHE A 643 35.73 20.86 -54.80
N GLU A 644 35.05 21.34 -53.75
CA GLU A 644 34.34 20.49 -52.80
C GLU A 644 33.11 19.85 -53.49
N PRO A 645 32.88 18.53 -53.33
CA PRO A 645 31.69 17.88 -53.88
C PRO A 645 30.38 18.51 -53.39
N PHE A 646 29.40 18.61 -54.28
CA PHE A 646 28.05 19.19 -54.05
C PHE A 646 28.03 20.70 -53.74
N TYR A 647 29.18 21.37 -53.81
CA TYR A 647 29.25 22.80 -53.64
C TYR A 647 28.84 23.53 -54.93
N THR A 648 27.75 24.30 -54.90
CA THR A 648 27.32 25.10 -56.05
C THR A 648 26.74 26.45 -55.63
N THR A 649 26.99 27.47 -56.45
CA THR A 649 26.39 28.82 -56.31
C THR A 649 25.20 29.02 -57.26
N LYS A 650 24.81 27.99 -58.03
CA LYS A 650 23.67 28.04 -58.95
C LYS A 650 22.35 27.84 -58.17
N PRO A 651 21.21 28.41 -58.63
CA PRO A 651 19.91 28.19 -58.01
C PRO A 651 19.54 26.71 -57.90
N VAL A 652 18.77 26.36 -56.87
CA VAL A 652 18.33 24.99 -56.58
C VAL A 652 17.72 24.34 -57.83
N GLY A 653 18.27 23.19 -58.25
CA GLY A 653 17.81 22.41 -59.41
C GLY A 653 18.52 22.72 -60.75
N GLN A 654 19.37 23.74 -60.81
CA GLN A 654 20.08 24.16 -62.03
C GLN A 654 21.57 23.81 -62.06
N GLY A 655 22.14 23.32 -60.94
CA GLY A 655 23.52 22.85 -60.87
C GLY A 655 23.69 21.78 -59.80
N THR A 656 24.44 20.72 -60.10
CA THR A 656 24.64 19.57 -59.21
C THR A 656 25.81 19.78 -58.23
N GLY A 657 26.60 20.84 -58.39
CA GLY A 657 27.81 21.08 -57.59
C GLY A 657 28.90 20.02 -57.72
N LEU A 658 28.73 19.05 -58.62
CA LEU A 658 29.68 17.97 -58.81
C LEU A 658 30.74 18.30 -59.87
N GLY A 659 30.38 19.03 -60.93
CA GLY A 659 31.22 19.19 -62.13
C GLY A 659 32.68 19.58 -61.86
N LEU A 660 32.95 20.58 -61.01
CA LEU A 660 34.31 21.01 -60.71
C LEU A 660 35.07 20.05 -59.78
N ALA A 661 34.38 19.44 -58.80
CA ALA A 661 34.96 18.38 -57.97
C ALA A 661 35.38 17.16 -58.83
N LEU A 662 34.59 16.82 -59.85
CA LEU A 662 34.94 15.78 -60.82
C LEU A 662 36.15 16.19 -61.67
N CYS A 663 36.22 17.45 -62.13
CA CYS A 663 37.39 17.95 -62.85
C CYS A 663 38.68 17.84 -62.00
N HIS A 664 38.60 18.14 -60.70
CA HIS A 664 39.74 17.98 -59.78
C HIS A 664 40.21 16.52 -59.69
N GLY A 665 39.28 15.58 -59.54
CA GLY A 665 39.60 14.14 -59.53
C GLY A 665 40.18 13.63 -60.86
N MET A 666 39.60 14.03 -61.99
CA MET A 666 40.11 13.65 -63.32
C MET A 666 41.51 14.22 -63.57
N MET A 667 41.77 15.46 -63.16
CA MET A 667 43.09 16.06 -63.32
C MET A 667 44.14 15.39 -62.45
N ALA A 668 43.80 15.00 -61.21
CA ALA A 668 44.68 14.18 -60.38
C ALA A 668 44.98 12.82 -61.02
N ALA A 669 43.98 12.17 -61.66
CA ALA A 669 44.16 10.91 -62.36
C ALA A 669 45.05 11.04 -63.62
N LEU A 670 45.05 12.22 -64.27
CA LEU A 670 45.97 12.56 -65.36
C LEU A 670 47.39 12.93 -64.87
N GLY A 671 47.66 12.88 -63.57
CA GLY A 671 48.95 13.34 -62.98
C GLY A 671 49.14 14.87 -63.07
N GLY A 672 48.04 15.59 -63.23
CA GLY A 672 47.99 17.05 -63.34
C GLY A 672 47.25 17.70 -62.18
N SER A 673 47.03 19.01 -62.30
CA SER A 673 46.23 19.76 -61.33
C SER A 673 45.34 20.80 -62.03
N ILE A 674 44.25 21.18 -61.40
CA ILE A 674 43.37 22.27 -61.84
C ILE A 674 43.34 23.35 -60.76
N ARG A 675 43.44 24.61 -61.17
CA ARG A 675 43.27 25.76 -60.30
C ARG A 675 42.37 26.79 -60.98
N VAL A 676 41.76 27.65 -60.18
CA VAL A 676 40.92 28.74 -60.67
C VAL A 676 41.39 30.07 -60.08
N SER A 677 41.32 31.12 -60.89
CA SER A 677 41.53 32.50 -60.47
C SER A 677 40.56 33.42 -61.22
N ASN A 678 40.39 34.65 -60.75
CA ASN A 678 39.62 35.66 -61.48
C ASN A 678 40.55 36.59 -62.26
N VAL A 679 40.29 36.77 -63.56
CA VAL A 679 41.10 37.60 -64.46
C VAL A 679 40.19 38.45 -65.36
N ASP A 680 40.47 39.76 -65.41
CA ASP A 680 39.70 40.84 -66.05
C ASP A 680 38.17 40.63 -66.03
N GLY A 681 37.63 40.34 -64.84
CA GLY A 681 36.18 40.24 -64.61
C GLY A 681 35.51 38.93 -65.02
N GLY A 682 36.28 37.90 -65.37
CA GLY A 682 35.81 36.53 -65.61
C GLY A 682 36.59 35.48 -64.80
N ALA A 683 36.22 34.21 -64.93
CA ALA A 683 36.98 33.11 -64.31
C ALA A 683 38.00 32.55 -65.30
N GLU A 684 39.20 32.22 -64.81
CA GLU A 684 40.25 31.52 -65.55
C GLU A 684 40.57 30.21 -64.85
N PHE A 685 40.32 29.10 -65.54
CA PHE A 685 40.71 27.78 -65.10
C PHE A 685 42.03 27.40 -65.76
N VAL A 686 43.00 27.01 -64.96
CA VAL A 686 44.33 26.60 -65.39
C VAL A 686 44.49 25.11 -65.15
N LEU A 687 44.60 24.36 -66.24
CA LEU A 687 44.89 22.93 -66.25
C LEU A 687 46.40 22.74 -66.44
N ASP A 688 47.04 22.12 -65.46
CA ASP A 688 48.46 21.82 -65.47
C ASP A 688 48.68 20.35 -65.85
N LEU A 689 49.25 20.12 -67.04
CA LEU A 689 49.40 18.81 -67.66
C LEU A 689 50.88 18.41 -67.78
N ALA A 690 51.16 17.15 -67.47
CA ALA A 690 52.51 16.60 -67.52
C ALA A 690 52.99 16.41 -68.98
N PRO A 691 54.26 16.70 -69.30
CA PRO A 691 54.82 16.39 -70.62
C PRO A 691 54.88 14.88 -70.83
N VAL A 692 54.85 14.46 -72.10
CA VAL A 692 55.22 13.09 -72.47
C VAL A 692 56.70 12.90 -72.11
N ALA A 693 57.01 11.90 -71.27
CA ALA A 693 58.38 11.57 -70.93
C ALA A 693 59.14 11.21 -72.22
N ALA A 694 60.30 11.84 -72.45
CA ALA A 694 61.16 11.50 -73.58
C ALA A 694 61.54 10.02 -73.47
N VAL A 695 61.05 9.19 -74.40
CA VAL A 695 61.39 7.77 -74.45
C VAL A 695 62.85 7.66 -74.89
N SER A 696 63.75 7.44 -73.94
CA SER A 696 65.09 6.92 -74.20
C SER A 696 64.93 5.54 -74.83
N ALA A 697 65.29 5.40 -76.11
CA ALA A 697 65.28 4.11 -76.80
C ALA A 697 66.12 3.08 -76.02
N PRO A 698 65.61 1.84 -75.80
CA PRO A 698 66.39 0.80 -75.14
C PRO A 698 67.58 0.40 -76.02
N ALA A 699 68.77 0.38 -75.42
CA ALA A 699 69.98 -0.13 -76.05
C ALA A 699 69.82 -1.63 -76.35
N GLU A 700 69.83 -1.98 -77.64
CA GLU A 700 69.89 -3.37 -78.10
C GLU A 700 71.19 -4.05 -77.63
N GLU A 701 71.04 -5.07 -76.78
CA GLU A 701 72.00 -6.16 -76.68
C GLU A 701 71.94 -6.97 -77.98
N ALA A 702 72.79 -6.63 -78.94
CA ALA A 702 73.08 -7.45 -80.11
C ALA A 702 74.24 -8.41 -79.80
N GLY A 703 73.90 -9.67 -79.53
CA GLY A 703 74.84 -10.77 -79.27
C GLY A 703 74.47 -12.05 -80.02
N HIS A 704 74.72 -12.04 -81.34
CA HIS A 704 75.24 -13.12 -82.20
C HIS A 704 74.52 -14.48 -82.35
N LEU A 705 74.23 -14.80 -83.63
CA LEU A 705 74.48 -16.06 -84.40
C LEU A 705 73.87 -15.79 -85.79
N VAL A 706 74.60 -15.65 -86.91
CA VAL A 706 75.68 -16.46 -87.53
C VAL A 706 76.68 -15.56 -88.25
#